data_AF-A0A4Y9XTI6-F1
#
_entry.id   AF-A0A4Y9XTI6-F1
#
_cell.length_a   1.000
_cell.length_b   1.000
_cell.length_c   1.000
_cell.angle_alpha   90.00
_cell.angle_beta   90.00
_cell.angle_gamma   90.00
#
_symmetry.space_group_name_H-M   'P 1'
#
loop_
_entity.id
_entity.type
_entity.pdbx_description
1 polymer ?
#
loop_
_entity_poly.entity_id
_entity_poly.type
_entity_poly.pdbx_seq_one_letter_code
_entity_poly.pdbx_strand_id
1 'polypeptide(L)'
;MAEAARYGTWHSPIEAQDSFPADDVFVDPTTGTIYHTEARPSEGGRDAIVFTETKREVMRKTWDARSRVHEIGGAPASAYNGIVYFSNASDNRVYAVGRSEDPQPITPVNEAHRFAKFAIHPKQPNLIVAILEDHTKPAPTDVVNTLCVINSWTQTVTTLVSGADFYSGPCFSPDGTHLAWEQWSHPDMSWEGGQIYVASVHASDSALTLSDTAHVGGVPRNVSATYPLWASDDLLIYTCDESGYQNPWKYIVSTRVAAPVLDESVDVDFSLPRWCLGWEFSVPLDLAAGRVLYAAVRDGRSYLYVLNLADGEAEELECPYVHIPVVKRVRDNVVVFRAQSVDSPEAIVLCTLDEDINPTFKELTGGFALPLAPSMISIAKSITLKNPANDGPLHVLYYPPTNPNYKGLGGEKPPCIVNAHGGPNIHASQGFKWEVQFFTSRGFAWVDVNYSGSAGFGREYIERLNGQWGVIDVQDCIHAMKSLSAAPHPLIDARRSIIRGRSTGGYIALAACCLQKCDAARPHCGTCVKQWQALISVPPPVGYAHPTEPQCSYDPVDGLAVAPELDSAERIRQLEDQILQLKSRLQQQQRTLASGSASPPSATRFTHHHGGSGSLSASSSRSSAGSPNVSGMAVTHPSLDYGNGLSTNSPDSQGRSSASSPEMTRPGSGPDPLMDVLCAGWDPYLPEPSVLNHYVDVFFRCDPCSTRMFDRPGFLASLHLNPRDPKFPHSAILHAMCAAASRYASSDSMILPDGTRRDRFAELHVSKTREYIDSTMATGSDIFPVMQACSILSWYFYQEGRWVEVWIFAGFQTRVAVPLGLNFPGTFSHQTSNAPGAYLPPPSDFKELEHRRRTWWMTIMFDRIVSVGGWLHAIDEKDIGTEFPCRAEEFESESDFPSNPQNLASLHLYTRHEPQYTDSFNLFLKAVMLFGRVTDFNTRNRLRSGLPSKNQNPFHLPGFQELDRLVCTDFLESFPQQYKHLGIGGDMANFDSDLYMARIVPYAAMITLHNNFIDFANDQSVSTMRCIHATRAILDALHKLSETSLDTTRLHPFIVICWYLAAVVQVQLCKYFIELGDPSREGTVWGEINVLRFAMMAYGNRSPIGTRQEKLLQGIMQEIIRLTNQPEPLTTGVPLYPFSHASLFSKEATSQNESPRRSPACAPSSSTAQAQ
;
A
#
# COMPACT_ATOMS: atom_id res chain seq x y z
N MET A 1 -28.83 -0.36 -37.64
CA MET A 1 -29.72 -0.01 -36.51
C MET A 1 -29.05 -0.50 -35.24
N ALA A 2 -29.19 0.20 -34.12
CA ALA A 2 -28.64 -0.24 -32.84
C ALA A 2 -29.34 -1.51 -32.31
N GLU A 3 -28.55 -2.51 -31.93
CA GLU A 3 -28.97 -3.78 -31.33
C GLU A 3 -29.48 -3.55 -29.90
N ALA A 4 -30.55 -4.26 -29.50
CA ALA A 4 -31.07 -4.21 -28.14
C ALA A 4 -30.35 -5.23 -27.25
N ALA A 5 -29.43 -4.76 -26.39
CA ALA A 5 -28.59 -5.58 -25.52
C ALA A 5 -28.63 -5.07 -24.08
N ARG A 6 -28.35 -5.95 -23.11
CA ARG A 6 -28.30 -5.55 -21.69
C ARG A 6 -27.21 -4.52 -21.44
N TYR A 7 -27.50 -3.58 -20.55
CA TYR A 7 -26.48 -2.63 -20.12
C TYR A 7 -25.36 -3.35 -19.35
N GLY A 8 -24.11 -3.08 -19.74
CA GLY A 8 -22.91 -3.75 -19.23
C GLY A 8 -22.43 -4.94 -20.08
N THR A 9 -23.15 -5.32 -21.15
CA THR A 9 -22.75 -6.42 -22.06
C THR A 9 -22.55 -5.96 -23.51
N TRP A 10 -22.31 -4.68 -23.76
CA TRP A 10 -22.11 -4.16 -25.12
C TRP A 10 -20.68 -4.38 -25.59
N HIS A 11 -20.50 -4.80 -26.84
CA HIS A 11 -19.16 -4.92 -27.43
C HIS A 11 -18.57 -3.53 -27.70
N SER A 12 -17.31 -3.32 -27.30
CA SER A 12 -16.58 -2.06 -27.47
C SER A 12 -15.18 -2.32 -28.01
N PRO A 13 -14.68 -1.51 -28.97
CA PRO A 13 -13.31 -1.61 -29.48
C PRO A 13 -12.25 -1.02 -28.53
N ILE A 14 -12.65 -0.40 -27.40
CA ILE A 14 -11.70 0.14 -26.42
C ILE A 14 -11.13 -1.01 -25.60
N GLU A 15 -9.94 -1.48 -25.96
CA GLU A 15 -9.13 -2.38 -25.13
C GLU A 15 -8.50 -1.63 -23.94
N ALA A 16 -7.92 -2.38 -22.99
CA ALA A 16 -7.07 -1.80 -21.97
C ALA A 16 -5.66 -1.61 -22.56
N GLN A 17 -5.42 -0.46 -23.19
CA GLN A 17 -4.13 -0.07 -23.76
C GLN A 17 -3.67 1.28 -23.20
N ASP A 18 -2.35 1.51 -23.22
CA ASP A 18 -1.71 2.61 -22.53
C ASP A 18 -2.05 3.99 -23.10
N SER A 19 -2.31 4.94 -22.21
CA SER A 19 -2.44 6.37 -22.53
C SER A 19 -1.16 7.08 -22.08
N PHE A 20 -0.57 7.87 -22.97
CA PHE A 20 0.63 8.67 -22.71
C PHE A 20 0.26 10.17 -22.65
N PRO A 21 -0.27 10.68 -21.52
CA PRO A 21 -0.50 12.11 -21.37
C PRO A 21 0.83 12.88 -21.28
N ALA A 22 0.81 14.13 -21.71
CA ALA A 22 1.86 15.09 -21.33
C ALA A 22 1.64 15.50 -19.87
N ASP A 23 2.70 15.44 -19.04
CA ASP A 23 2.59 15.68 -17.60
C ASP A 23 2.76 17.18 -17.23
N ASP A 24 3.60 17.90 -17.97
CA ASP A 24 3.84 19.34 -17.80
C ASP A 24 4.22 20.02 -19.13
N VAL A 25 4.11 21.35 -19.20
CA VAL A 25 4.45 22.16 -20.40
C VAL A 25 5.20 23.43 -20.01
N PHE A 26 6.29 23.73 -20.72
CA PHE A 26 7.12 24.91 -20.46
C PHE A 26 7.68 25.50 -21.75
N VAL A 27 8.11 26.75 -21.69
CA VAL A 27 8.59 27.52 -22.84
C VAL A 27 9.89 28.23 -22.46
N ASP A 28 10.85 28.26 -23.37
CA ASP A 28 12.01 29.14 -23.26
C ASP A 28 11.58 30.58 -23.61
N PRO A 29 11.56 31.53 -22.65
CA PRO A 29 11.05 32.89 -22.88
C PRO A 29 11.93 33.72 -23.81
N THR A 30 13.14 33.25 -24.14
CA THR A 30 14.08 33.96 -25.03
C THR A 30 14.00 33.51 -26.49
N THR A 31 13.55 32.27 -26.74
CA THR A 31 13.44 31.70 -28.10
C THR A 31 12.01 31.39 -28.52
N GLY A 32 11.06 31.38 -27.59
CA GLY A 32 9.69 30.90 -27.82
C GLY A 32 9.58 29.38 -28.02
N THR A 33 10.66 28.62 -27.78
CA THR A 33 10.67 27.16 -27.99
C THR A 33 9.78 26.48 -26.94
N ILE A 34 8.80 25.72 -27.41
CA ILE A 34 7.83 24.99 -26.56
C ILE A 34 8.33 23.57 -26.30
N TYR A 35 8.32 23.19 -25.03
CA TYR A 35 8.68 21.86 -24.52
C TYR A 35 7.52 21.28 -23.70
N HIS A 36 7.46 19.95 -23.60
CA HIS A 36 6.61 19.25 -22.63
C HIS A 36 7.35 18.05 -22.03
N THR A 37 6.90 17.60 -20.86
CA THR A 37 7.23 16.27 -20.35
C THR A 37 6.18 15.27 -20.81
N GLU A 38 6.60 14.07 -21.20
CA GLU A 38 5.72 13.01 -21.71
C GLU A 38 6.08 11.69 -21.05
N ALA A 39 5.09 11.01 -20.46
CA ALA A 39 5.33 9.77 -19.73
C ALA A 39 5.74 8.61 -20.65
N ARG A 40 6.63 7.74 -20.19
CA ARG A 40 7.10 6.53 -20.89
C ARG A 40 6.93 5.27 -20.04
N PRO A 41 5.69 4.79 -19.76
CA PRO A 41 5.41 3.53 -19.06
C PRO A 41 6.26 2.34 -19.53
N SER A 42 6.38 2.16 -20.86
CA SER A 42 7.16 1.08 -21.48
C SER A 42 8.68 1.23 -21.38
N GLU A 43 9.19 2.37 -20.92
CA GLU A 43 10.62 2.63 -20.70
C GLU A 43 10.93 2.78 -19.20
N GLY A 44 10.39 1.86 -18.40
CA GLY A 44 10.54 1.85 -16.94
C GLY A 44 9.70 2.91 -16.22
N GLY A 45 8.74 3.54 -16.90
CA GLY A 45 7.90 4.59 -16.33
C GLY A 45 8.63 5.91 -16.12
N ARG A 46 9.67 6.22 -16.91
CA ARG A 46 10.35 7.54 -16.89
C ARG A 46 9.52 8.65 -17.54
N ASP A 47 9.78 9.90 -17.22
CA ASP A 47 9.25 11.08 -17.92
C ASP A 47 10.32 11.65 -18.87
N ALA A 48 9.96 11.79 -20.15
CA ALA A 48 10.86 12.31 -21.20
C ALA A 48 10.57 13.78 -21.50
N ILE A 49 11.60 14.61 -21.69
CA ILE A 49 11.43 15.98 -22.19
C ILE A 49 11.41 15.96 -23.71
N VAL A 50 10.40 16.58 -24.32
CA VAL A 50 10.13 16.57 -25.77
C VAL A 50 10.04 18.00 -26.32
N PHE A 51 10.70 18.27 -27.45
CA PHE A 51 10.48 19.47 -28.25
C PHE A 51 9.10 19.38 -28.92
N THR A 52 8.11 20.17 -28.45
CA THR A 52 6.70 19.98 -28.79
C THR A 52 6.41 20.04 -30.29
N GLU A 53 7.03 20.96 -31.04
CA GLU A 53 6.79 21.13 -32.48
C GLU A 53 7.41 20.01 -33.34
N THR A 54 8.54 19.44 -32.92
CA THR A 54 9.27 18.42 -33.69
C THR A 54 9.03 16.99 -33.21
N LYS A 55 8.40 16.83 -32.03
CA LYS A 55 8.13 15.57 -31.35
C LYS A 55 9.38 14.71 -31.13
N ARG A 56 10.54 15.36 -30.99
CA ARG A 56 11.85 14.76 -30.69
C ARG A 56 12.16 14.92 -29.20
N GLU A 57 12.66 13.86 -28.55
CA GLU A 57 13.19 13.96 -27.20
C GLU A 57 14.45 14.85 -27.16
N VAL A 58 14.59 15.66 -26.10
CA VAL A 58 15.75 16.55 -25.87
C VAL A 58 17.01 15.74 -25.50
N MET A 59 16.82 14.52 -24.99
CA MET A 59 17.85 13.70 -24.33
C MET A 59 17.76 12.23 -24.77
N ARG A 60 18.75 11.43 -24.41
CA ARG A 60 18.76 9.97 -24.63
C ARG A 60 17.83 9.23 -23.67
N LYS A 61 17.47 7.98 -24.02
CA LYS A 61 16.50 7.11 -23.33
C LYS A 61 16.97 6.53 -21.99
N THR A 62 17.58 7.35 -21.14
CA THR A 62 18.12 7.00 -19.82
C THR A 62 17.78 8.01 -18.73
N TRP A 63 17.17 9.14 -19.09
CA TRP A 63 16.88 10.25 -18.19
C TRP A 63 15.39 10.26 -17.81
N ASP A 64 15.11 10.47 -16.52
CA ASP A 64 13.76 10.56 -15.93
C ASP A 64 13.56 11.98 -15.37
N ALA A 65 12.94 12.84 -16.18
CA ALA A 65 12.79 14.27 -15.91
C ALA A 65 11.60 14.55 -14.99
N ARG A 66 11.76 14.15 -13.73
CA ARG A 66 10.72 14.07 -12.70
C ARG A 66 11.21 14.64 -11.37
N SER A 67 10.28 15.23 -10.60
CA SER A 67 10.53 15.66 -9.23
C SER A 67 9.57 14.98 -8.25
N ARG A 68 10.00 14.87 -6.99
CA ARG A 68 9.23 14.36 -5.84
C ARG A 68 9.19 15.35 -4.67
N VAL A 69 9.39 16.64 -4.94
CA VAL A 69 9.17 17.69 -3.93
C VAL A 69 7.69 17.70 -3.51
N HIS A 70 7.44 17.81 -2.21
CA HIS A 70 6.16 17.61 -1.54
C HIS A 70 5.50 16.24 -1.83
N GLU A 71 6.28 15.24 -2.28
CA GLU A 71 5.86 13.92 -2.80
C GLU A 71 4.84 13.93 -3.97
N ILE A 72 4.32 15.10 -4.38
CA ILE A 72 3.43 15.29 -5.55
C ILE A 72 4.19 15.78 -6.78
N GLY A 73 5.23 16.61 -6.61
CA GLY A 73 6.07 17.10 -7.71
C GLY A 73 5.41 18.11 -8.65
N GLY A 74 5.60 17.91 -9.96
CA GLY A 74 5.37 18.92 -11.01
C GLY A 74 6.50 19.94 -11.14
N ALA A 75 6.48 20.74 -12.20
CA ALA A 75 7.57 21.63 -12.61
C ALA A 75 8.98 20.97 -12.53
N PRO A 76 9.17 19.76 -13.11
CA PRO A 76 10.46 19.06 -13.03
C PRO A 76 11.52 19.64 -13.99
N ALA A 77 11.13 20.54 -14.90
CA ALA A 77 12.01 21.14 -15.89
C ALA A 77 11.62 22.60 -16.22
N SER A 78 12.56 23.35 -16.80
CA SER A 78 12.36 24.71 -17.33
C SER A 78 13.44 25.02 -18.38
N ALA A 79 13.25 26.04 -19.22
CA ALA A 79 14.21 26.38 -20.27
C ALA A 79 14.57 27.88 -20.30
N TYR A 80 15.80 28.18 -20.70
CA TYR A 80 16.28 29.54 -20.93
C TYR A 80 17.43 29.56 -21.96
N ASN A 81 17.35 30.40 -22.98
CA ASN A 81 18.39 30.61 -24.00
C ASN A 81 18.90 29.31 -24.66
N GLY A 82 17.97 28.42 -25.02
CA GLY A 82 18.27 27.12 -25.63
C GLY A 82 18.93 26.09 -24.69
N ILE A 83 18.93 26.33 -23.38
CA ILE A 83 19.33 25.36 -22.35
C ILE A 83 18.09 24.93 -21.57
N VAL A 84 17.88 23.63 -21.42
CA VAL A 84 16.86 23.03 -20.55
C VAL A 84 17.51 22.60 -19.24
N TYR A 85 16.92 23.00 -18.12
CA TYR A 85 17.29 22.61 -16.76
C TYR A 85 16.22 21.67 -16.21
N PHE A 86 16.60 20.56 -15.59
CA PHE A 86 15.64 19.58 -15.07
C PHE A 86 16.15 18.78 -13.86
N SER A 87 15.23 18.36 -12.99
CA SER A 87 15.47 17.37 -11.94
C SER A 87 15.47 15.96 -12.53
N ASN A 88 16.51 15.19 -12.24
CA ASN A 88 16.60 13.78 -12.63
C ASN A 88 16.24 12.87 -11.44
N ALA A 89 15.19 12.07 -11.57
CA ALA A 89 14.67 11.27 -10.46
C ALA A 89 15.52 10.03 -10.08
N SER A 90 16.51 9.65 -10.89
CA SER A 90 17.38 8.49 -10.60
C SER A 90 18.59 8.80 -9.71
N ASP A 91 18.93 10.08 -9.51
CA ASP A 91 19.98 10.54 -8.58
C ASP A 91 19.61 11.81 -7.77
N ASN A 92 18.38 12.30 -7.92
CA ASN A 92 17.82 13.54 -7.35
C ASN A 92 18.56 14.85 -7.71
N ARG A 93 19.49 14.84 -8.68
CA ARG A 93 20.28 16.03 -9.05
C ARG A 93 19.61 16.85 -10.15
N VAL A 94 20.04 18.11 -10.27
CA VAL A 94 19.61 18.99 -11.38
C VAL A 94 20.67 18.97 -12.47
N TYR A 95 20.22 18.79 -13.70
CA TYR A 95 21.03 18.74 -14.91
C TYR A 95 20.66 19.87 -15.87
N ALA A 96 21.63 20.30 -16.66
CA ALA A 96 21.46 21.23 -17.77
C ALA A 96 21.79 20.51 -19.09
N VAL A 97 20.96 20.69 -20.10
CA VAL A 97 21.15 20.13 -21.45
C VAL A 97 20.92 21.21 -22.51
N GLY A 98 21.83 21.30 -23.48
CA GLY A 98 21.82 22.30 -24.54
C GLY A 98 21.79 21.66 -25.92
N ARG A 99 22.75 22.01 -26.79
CA ARG A 99 22.87 21.40 -28.14
C ARG A 99 23.43 19.97 -28.15
N SER A 100 24.01 19.50 -27.04
CA SER A 100 24.46 18.12 -26.85
C SER A 100 23.36 17.31 -26.15
N GLU A 101 23.04 16.12 -26.66
CA GLU A 101 22.02 15.22 -26.10
C GLU A 101 22.39 14.58 -24.74
N ASP A 102 23.60 14.87 -24.24
CA ASP A 102 24.17 14.37 -23.00
C ASP A 102 24.16 15.48 -21.93
N PRO A 103 23.21 15.46 -20.96
CA PRO A 103 23.09 16.45 -19.91
C PRO A 103 24.32 16.53 -18.99
N GLN A 104 24.59 17.72 -18.47
CA GLN A 104 25.68 17.98 -17.52
C GLN A 104 25.07 18.38 -16.16
N PRO A 105 25.55 17.84 -15.03
CA PRO A 105 24.98 18.19 -13.72
C PRO A 105 25.34 19.63 -13.33
N ILE A 106 24.42 20.32 -12.66
CA ILE A 106 24.61 21.67 -12.14
C ILE A 106 24.46 21.78 -10.61
N THR A 107 24.19 20.66 -9.93
CA THR A 107 24.19 20.54 -8.46
C THR A 107 25.25 19.53 -7.99
N PRO A 108 25.74 19.62 -6.74
CA PRO A 108 26.63 18.60 -6.19
C PRO A 108 25.88 17.25 -6.05
N VAL A 109 26.62 16.19 -5.74
CA VAL A 109 26.00 14.90 -5.39
C VAL A 109 25.53 14.96 -3.92
N ASN A 110 24.21 14.93 -3.71
CA ASN A 110 23.62 14.64 -2.41
C ASN A 110 22.29 13.91 -2.62
N GLU A 111 22.23 12.61 -2.33
CA GLU A 111 21.04 11.77 -2.50
C GLU A 111 19.85 12.23 -1.64
N ALA A 112 20.12 12.96 -0.54
CA ALA A 112 19.11 13.49 0.37
C ALA A 112 18.44 14.79 -0.12
N HIS A 113 19.04 15.51 -1.07
CA HIS A 113 18.42 16.72 -1.62
C HIS A 113 17.44 16.39 -2.73
N ARG A 114 16.31 17.10 -2.83
CA ARG A 114 15.40 17.05 -4.00
C ARG A 114 15.05 18.45 -4.48
N PHE A 115 14.89 18.62 -5.80
CA PHE A 115 14.70 19.94 -6.42
C PHE A 115 13.44 20.02 -7.29
N ALA A 116 12.84 21.21 -7.39
CA ALA A 116 11.73 21.52 -8.30
C ALA A 116 11.65 23.01 -8.64
N LYS A 117 10.85 23.36 -9.68
CA LYS A 117 10.40 24.72 -10.01
C LYS A 117 11.54 25.74 -10.15
N PHE A 118 12.19 25.73 -11.32
CA PHE A 118 13.36 26.55 -11.61
C PHE A 118 13.00 27.95 -12.14
N ALA A 119 13.34 28.98 -11.38
CA ALA A 119 13.32 30.37 -11.83
C ALA A 119 14.76 30.80 -12.22
N ILE A 120 15.00 30.97 -13.51
CA ILE A 120 16.31 31.42 -14.05
C ILE A 120 16.36 32.95 -13.95
N HIS A 121 17.43 33.53 -13.39
CA HIS A 121 17.56 34.97 -13.26
C HIS A 121 17.86 35.65 -14.62
N PRO A 122 17.01 36.57 -15.12
CA PRO A 122 17.00 36.97 -16.53
C PRO A 122 18.29 37.63 -17.02
N LYS A 123 18.95 38.43 -16.15
CA LYS A 123 20.21 39.13 -16.46
C LYS A 123 21.48 38.32 -16.11
N GLN A 124 21.37 37.22 -15.36
CA GLN A 124 22.49 36.36 -14.93
C GLN A 124 22.02 34.89 -14.88
N PRO A 125 21.78 34.26 -16.05
CA PRO A 125 21.08 32.97 -16.12
C PRO A 125 21.88 31.77 -15.59
N ASN A 126 23.12 31.99 -15.14
CA ASN A 126 23.87 30.99 -14.40
C ASN A 126 23.32 30.79 -12.97
N LEU A 127 22.60 31.77 -12.44
CA LEU A 127 21.94 31.74 -11.13
C LEU A 127 20.46 31.35 -11.31
N ILE A 128 20.06 30.27 -10.63
CA ILE A 128 18.74 29.67 -10.75
C ILE A 128 18.17 29.51 -9.34
N VAL A 129 17.01 30.11 -9.06
CA VAL A 129 16.27 29.87 -7.82
C VAL A 129 15.43 28.61 -7.99
N ALA A 130 15.47 27.71 -7.01
CA ALA A 130 14.72 26.46 -7.02
C ALA A 130 14.19 26.13 -5.61
N ILE A 131 13.12 25.35 -5.53
CA ILE A 131 12.68 24.73 -4.29
C ILE A 131 13.63 23.57 -3.99
N LEU A 132 14.08 23.45 -2.74
CA LEU A 132 14.94 22.38 -2.24
C LEU A 132 14.33 21.76 -0.98
N GLU A 133 14.10 20.45 -1.02
CA GLU A 133 13.90 19.61 0.18
C GLU A 133 15.23 18.98 0.62
N ASP A 134 15.55 19.06 1.91
CA ASP A 134 16.61 18.28 2.54
C ASP A 134 16.02 17.11 3.35
N HIS A 135 16.25 15.88 2.88
CA HIS A 135 15.87 14.61 3.52
C HIS A 135 17.01 14.01 4.37
N THR A 136 18.05 14.77 4.73
CA THR A 136 19.17 14.30 5.58
C THR A 136 18.67 13.72 6.91
N LYS A 137 17.51 14.19 7.36
CA LYS A 137 16.65 13.48 8.30
C LYS A 137 15.39 12.99 7.56
N PRO A 138 15.29 11.70 7.18
CA PRO A 138 14.23 11.20 6.29
C PRO A 138 12.90 10.89 7.00
N ALA A 139 12.70 11.34 8.24
CA ALA A 139 11.39 11.30 8.87
C ALA A 139 10.53 12.46 8.32
N PRO A 140 9.27 12.26 7.90
CA PRO A 140 8.49 13.32 7.22
C PRO A 140 8.34 14.62 8.00
N THR A 141 8.43 14.59 9.33
CA THR A 141 8.37 15.76 10.23
C THR A 141 9.70 16.49 10.41
N ASP A 142 10.80 15.96 9.88
CA ASP A 142 12.15 16.51 9.98
C ASP A 142 12.73 16.96 8.61
N VAL A 143 11.99 16.75 7.52
CA VAL A 143 12.35 17.22 6.17
C VAL A 143 12.24 18.74 6.13
N VAL A 144 13.26 19.43 5.60
CA VAL A 144 13.29 20.90 5.55
C VAL A 144 13.13 21.38 4.11
N ASN A 145 12.08 22.16 3.84
CA ASN A 145 11.94 22.91 2.60
C ASN A 145 12.67 24.25 2.67
N THR A 146 13.25 24.67 1.55
CA THR A 146 13.86 25.99 1.36
C THR A 146 13.69 26.47 -0.07
N LEU A 147 13.79 27.78 -0.29
CA LEU A 147 14.25 28.30 -1.58
C LEU A 147 15.78 28.32 -1.57
N CYS A 148 16.40 27.80 -2.61
CA CYS A 148 17.84 27.78 -2.81
C CYS A 148 18.25 28.49 -4.10
N VAL A 149 19.49 28.93 -4.18
CA VAL A 149 20.16 29.34 -5.42
C VAL A 149 21.10 28.22 -5.85
N ILE A 150 20.93 27.75 -7.08
CA ILE A 150 21.86 26.89 -7.81
C ILE A 150 22.71 27.81 -8.70
N ASN A 151 24.03 27.80 -8.53
CA ASN A 151 24.95 28.42 -9.48
C ASN A 151 25.52 27.35 -10.42
N SER A 152 25.01 27.36 -11.65
CA SER A 152 25.30 26.34 -12.66
C SER A 152 26.73 26.36 -13.22
N TRP A 153 27.50 27.44 -12.99
CA TRP A 153 28.92 27.50 -13.37
C TRP A 153 29.83 26.86 -12.32
N THR A 154 29.52 27.03 -11.04
CA THR A 154 30.31 26.51 -9.91
C THR A 154 29.79 25.18 -9.37
N GLN A 155 28.63 24.71 -9.84
CA GLN A 155 27.89 23.55 -9.33
C GLN A 155 27.59 23.62 -7.82
N THR A 156 27.38 24.84 -7.30
CA THR A 156 27.11 25.08 -5.87
C THR A 156 25.62 25.36 -5.62
N VAL A 157 25.13 24.91 -4.47
CA VAL A 157 23.77 25.17 -3.98
C VAL A 157 23.85 25.88 -2.64
N THR A 158 23.08 26.96 -2.47
CA THR A 158 23.04 27.77 -1.25
C THR A 158 21.60 28.14 -0.89
N THR A 159 21.20 28.01 0.37
CA THR A 159 19.89 28.45 0.86
C THR A 159 19.71 29.96 0.69
N LEU A 160 18.55 30.38 0.20
CA LEU A 160 18.15 31.77 -0.04
C LEU A 160 17.04 32.22 0.92
N VAL A 161 16.02 31.37 1.10
CA VAL A 161 14.90 31.58 2.04
C VAL A 161 14.62 30.29 2.79
N SER A 162 14.42 30.38 4.10
CA SER A 162 14.08 29.26 5.00
C SER A 162 13.26 29.76 6.19
N GLY A 163 12.61 28.83 6.90
CA GLY A 163 11.86 29.11 8.12
C GLY A 163 10.33 28.98 7.99
N ALA A 164 9.81 28.77 6.79
CA ALA A 164 8.47 28.23 6.56
C ALA A 164 8.57 26.74 6.19
N ASP A 165 7.56 25.94 6.52
CA ASP A 165 7.59 24.49 6.25
C ASP A 165 7.46 24.15 4.76
N PHE A 166 6.90 25.05 3.94
CA PHE A 166 6.68 24.84 2.50
C PHE A 166 6.88 26.10 1.66
N TYR A 167 7.34 25.92 0.42
CA TYR A 167 7.56 26.99 -0.56
C TYR A 167 7.05 26.59 -1.94
N SER A 168 6.57 27.54 -2.73
CA SER A 168 6.27 27.34 -4.15
C SER A 168 6.33 28.64 -4.96
N GLY A 169 6.15 28.53 -6.28
CA GLY A 169 6.00 29.69 -7.16
C GLY A 169 7.11 30.78 -7.14
N PRO A 170 8.41 30.49 -6.95
CA PRO A 170 9.43 31.52 -7.11
C PRO A 170 9.41 32.09 -8.54
N CYS A 171 9.35 33.42 -8.69
CA CYS A 171 9.38 34.09 -9.99
C CYS A 171 10.05 35.47 -9.92
N PHE A 172 10.93 35.75 -10.89
CA PHE A 172 11.62 37.04 -11.02
C PHE A 172 10.79 38.07 -11.80
N SER A 173 10.98 39.36 -11.48
CA SER A 173 10.58 40.45 -12.37
C SER A 173 11.27 40.31 -13.74
N PRO A 174 10.72 40.85 -14.84
CA PRO A 174 11.34 40.75 -16.16
C PRO A 174 12.78 41.29 -16.20
N ASP A 175 13.06 42.34 -15.43
CA ASP A 175 14.40 42.88 -15.23
C ASP A 175 15.24 42.14 -14.16
N GLY A 176 14.67 41.24 -13.37
CA GLY A 176 15.35 40.48 -12.32
C GLY A 176 15.69 41.23 -11.02
N THR A 177 15.30 42.49 -10.84
CA THR A 177 15.55 43.22 -9.58
C THR A 177 14.65 42.82 -8.43
N HIS A 178 13.56 42.09 -8.69
CA HIS A 178 12.67 41.56 -7.66
C HIS A 178 12.42 40.06 -7.84
N LEU A 179 12.24 39.36 -6.72
CA LEU A 179 11.80 37.97 -6.65
C LEU A 179 10.52 37.91 -5.81
N ALA A 180 9.48 37.25 -6.33
CA ALA A 180 8.28 36.90 -5.59
C ALA A 180 8.23 35.39 -5.33
N TRP A 181 7.55 34.96 -4.27
CA TRP A 181 7.28 33.55 -3.99
C TRP A 181 6.03 33.35 -3.13
N GLU A 182 5.56 32.10 -3.11
CA GLU A 182 4.45 31.60 -2.30
C GLU A 182 5.02 30.74 -1.15
N GLN A 183 4.54 30.90 0.08
CA GLN A 183 4.93 30.07 1.23
C GLN A 183 3.77 29.83 2.20
N TRP A 184 3.83 28.74 2.96
CA TRP A 184 2.90 28.43 4.07
C TRP A 184 3.58 27.53 5.11
N SER A 185 2.91 27.23 6.22
CA SER A 185 3.46 26.43 7.32
C SER A 185 2.36 25.70 8.08
N HIS A 186 2.72 24.64 8.79
CA HIS A 186 1.78 23.78 9.50
C HIS A 186 0.98 24.53 10.58
N PRO A 187 -0.30 24.15 10.80
CA PRO A 187 -1.01 23.01 10.22
C PRO A 187 -1.59 23.25 8.82
N ASP A 188 -1.52 24.48 8.32
CA ASP A 188 -2.24 24.95 7.15
C ASP A 188 -1.79 24.25 5.85
N MET A 189 -2.75 24.01 4.94
CA MET A 189 -2.48 23.77 3.53
C MET A 189 -2.41 25.10 2.75
N SER A 190 -1.83 25.09 1.55
CA SER A 190 -1.62 26.29 0.72
C SER A 190 -2.92 27.07 0.43
N TRP A 191 -4.05 26.39 0.24
CA TRP A 191 -5.38 27.00 0.05
C TRP A 191 -6.08 27.43 1.35
N GLU A 192 -5.56 27.11 2.53
CA GLU A 192 -6.17 27.56 3.80
C GLU A 192 -5.60 28.91 4.25
N GLY A 193 -4.29 29.13 4.04
CA GLY A 193 -3.55 30.28 4.57
C GLY A 193 -2.25 30.64 3.83
N GLY A 194 -2.12 30.28 2.55
CA GLY A 194 -0.95 30.59 1.73
C GLY A 194 -0.64 32.08 1.64
N GLN A 195 0.66 32.43 1.63
CA GLN A 195 1.14 33.81 1.70
C GLN A 195 2.08 34.15 0.54
N ILE A 196 1.92 35.34 -0.05
CA ILE A 196 2.82 35.88 -1.07
C ILE A 196 3.83 36.84 -0.43
N TYR A 197 5.10 36.69 -0.80
CA TYR A 197 6.19 37.57 -0.43
C TYR A 197 6.93 38.09 -1.67
N VAL A 198 7.50 39.29 -1.55
CA VAL A 198 8.38 39.92 -2.55
C VAL A 198 9.65 40.41 -1.85
N ALA A 199 10.81 40.28 -2.50
CA ALA A 199 12.05 40.88 -2.03
C ALA A 199 12.87 41.49 -3.17
N SER A 200 13.71 42.47 -2.84
CA SER A 200 14.68 43.10 -3.76
C SER A 200 15.95 42.24 -3.88
N VAL A 201 16.32 41.94 -5.12
CA VAL A 201 17.38 41.01 -5.52
C VAL A 201 18.70 41.74 -5.76
N HIS A 202 19.78 41.23 -5.16
CA HIS A 202 21.15 41.66 -5.46
C HIS A 202 21.92 40.47 -6.03
N ALA A 203 22.20 40.50 -7.33
CA ALA A 203 22.81 39.39 -8.07
C ALA A 203 24.21 39.76 -8.60
N SER A 204 25.15 38.84 -8.42
CA SER A 204 26.54 38.91 -8.90
C SER A 204 26.96 37.55 -9.43
N ASP A 205 27.93 37.49 -10.34
CA ASP A 205 28.36 36.29 -11.08
C ASP A 205 28.48 34.99 -10.24
N SER A 206 28.85 35.10 -8.96
CA SER A 206 28.97 33.99 -8.02
C SER A 206 27.76 33.75 -7.11
N ALA A 207 26.94 34.76 -6.79
CA ALA A 207 25.94 34.71 -5.73
C ALA A 207 24.76 35.69 -5.92
N LEU A 208 23.59 35.29 -5.42
CA LEU A 208 22.36 36.08 -5.34
C LEU A 208 21.89 36.19 -3.89
N THR A 209 21.52 37.39 -3.45
CA THR A 209 20.97 37.66 -2.11
C THR A 209 19.68 38.47 -2.19
N LEU A 210 18.86 38.41 -1.14
CA LEU A 210 17.61 39.16 -1.01
C LEU A 210 17.71 40.24 0.06
N SER A 211 16.89 41.27 -0.08
CA SER A 211 16.75 42.40 0.85
C SER A 211 15.35 43.00 0.78
N ASP A 212 14.97 43.80 1.78
CA ASP A 212 13.69 44.54 1.79
C ASP A 212 12.46 43.65 1.52
N THR A 213 12.45 42.47 2.15
CA THR A 213 11.37 41.49 2.04
C THR A 213 10.05 42.04 2.59
N ALA A 214 9.04 42.10 1.74
CA ALA A 214 7.68 42.51 2.07
C ALA A 214 6.71 41.31 1.96
N HIS A 215 5.78 41.23 2.90
CA HIS A 215 4.59 40.38 2.79
C HIS A 215 3.53 41.13 1.96
N VAL A 216 2.98 40.48 0.94
CA VAL A 216 2.09 41.10 -0.04
C VAL A 216 0.61 40.80 0.24
N GLY A 217 0.30 39.54 0.57
CA GLY A 217 -1.08 39.09 0.75
C GLY A 217 -1.15 37.65 1.27
N GLY A 218 -2.34 37.26 1.74
CA GLY A 218 -2.57 36.02 2.47
C GLY A 218 -2.56 36.23 3.99
N VAL A 219 -3.27 35.37 4.72
CA VAL A 219 -3.37 35.37 6.19
C VAL A 219 -3.49 33.92 6.64
N PRO A 220 -2.56 33.39 7.45
CA PRO A 220 -2.63 32.02 7.95
C PRO A 220 -4.01 31.65 8.52
N ARG A 221 -4.52 30.49 8.10
CA ARG A 221 -5.85 29.91 8.36
C ARG A 221 -7.08 30.71 7.93
N ASN A 222 -6.92 31.84 7.24
CA ASN A 222 -8.04 32.76 6.98
C ASN A 222 -8.14 33.23 5.52
N VAL A 223 -7.01 33.46 4.85
CA VAL A 223 -6.95 33.90 3.45
C VAL A 223 -5.75 33.25 2.77
N SER A 224 -5.96 32.61 1.62
CA SER A 224 -4.90 32.09 0.76
C SER A 224 -4.64 33.03 -0.40
N ALA A 225 -3.42 33.58 -0.45
CA ALA A 225 -2.86 34.24 -1.62
C ALA A 225 -1.82 33.33 -2.28
N THR A 226 -1.95 33.11 -3.59
CA THR A 226 -1.23 32.08 -4.34
C THR A 226 -1.03 32.48 -5.82
N TYR A 227 -0.27 31.71 -6.59
CA TYR A 227 0.06 31.95 -8.02
C TYR A 227 0.68 33.33 -8.33
N PRO A 228 1.81 33.71 -7.69
CA PRO A 228 2.48 34.99 -7.98
C PRO A 228 3.12 34.99 -9.36
N LEU A 229 2.94 36.07 -10.13
CA LEU A 229 3.47 36.24 -11.48
C LEU A 229 3.68 37.72 -11.80
N TRP A 230 4.78 38.08 -12.48
CA TRP A 230 5.08 39.47 -12.81
C TRP A 230 4.45 39.89 -14.15
N ALA A 231 3.73 41.02 -14.14
CA ALA A 231 3.16 41.65 -15.33
C ALA A 231 4.05 42.78 -15.88
N SER A 232 4.88 43.39 -15.03
CA SER A 232 5.97 44.31 -15.41
C SER A 232 7.08 44.28 -14.36
N ASP A 233 8.08 45.15 -14.45
CA ASP A 233 9.17 45.24 -13.46
C ASP A 233 8.70 45.74 -12.08
N ASP A 234 7.57 46.46 -12.01
CA ASP A 234 7.01 47.05 -10.78
C ASP A 234 5.66 46.45 -10.38
N LEU A 235 5.05 45.62 -11.25
CA LEU A 235 3.69 45.10 -11.08
C LEU A 235 3.67 43.57 -10.98
N LEU A 236 3.36 43.07 -9.78
CA LEU A 236 3.05 41.67 -9.52
C LEU A 236 1.52 41.45 -9.61
N ILE A 237 1.10 40.30 -10.13
CA ILE A 237 -0.25 39.76 -10.02
C ILE A 237 -0.24 38.43 -9.25
N TYR A 238 -1.36 38.11 -8.61
CA TYR A 238 -1.58 36.85 -7.88
C TYR A 238 -3.09 36.59 -7.75
N THR A 239 -3.51 35.45 -7.20
CA THR A 239 -4.91 35.23 -6.81
C THR A 239 -5.07 35.19 -5.29
N CYS A 240 -6.21 35.62 -4.78
CA CYS A 240 -6.52 35.70 -3.35
C CYS A 240 -8.00 35.35 -3.11
N ASP A 241 -8.30 34.58 -2.05
CA ASP A 241 -9.68 34.14 -1.73
C ASP A 241 -10.40 34.97 -0.65
N GLU A 242 -9.98 36.23 -0.42
CA GLU A 242 -10.62 37.13 0.55
C GLU A 242 -12.11 37.42 0.24
N SER A 243 -12.54 37.27 -1.02
CA SER A 243 -13.95 37.35 -1.42
C SER A 243 -14.74 36.05 -1.25
N GLY A 244 -14.09 34.95 -0.85
CA GLY A 244 -14.65 33.60 -0.85
C GLY A 244 -14.40 32.80 -2.14
N TYR A 245 -13.81 33.42 -3.17
CA TYR A 245 -13.35 32.78 -4.42
C TYR A 245 -11.95 33.27 -4.75
N GLN A 246 -11.10 32.43 -5.35
CA GLN A 246 -9.75 32.83 -5.75
C GLN A 246 -9.80 33.88 -6.87
N ASN A 247 -9.94 35.16 -6.54
CA ASN A 247 -10.06 36.26 -7.50
C ASN A 247 -8.69 36.93 -7.78
N PRO A 248 -8.50 37.61 -8.93
CA PRO A 248 -7.21 38.23 -9.27
C PRO A 248 -6.91 39.50 -8.47
N TRP A 249 -5.67 39.61 -7.99
CA TRP A 249 -5.12 40.75 -7.25
C TRP A 249 -3.82 41.24 -7.89
N LYS A 250 -3.50 42.51 -7.64
CA LYS A 250 -2.30 43.22 -8.12
C LYS A 250 -1.54 43.86 -6.95
N TYR A 251 -0.22 43.88 -7.03
CA TYR A 251 0.68 44.55 -6.08
C TYR A 251 1.73 45.37 -6.82
N ILE A 252 1.84 46.65 -6.45
CA ILE A 252 2.80 47.61 -7.04
C ILE A 252 3.95 47.80 -6.07
N VAL A 253 5.18 47.42 -6.45
CA VAL A 253 6.33 47.39 -5.53
C VAL A 253 6.73 48.81 -5.08
N SER A 254 6.78 49.76 -6.01
CA SER A 254 7.17 51.16 -5.79
C SER A 254 6.27 51.91 -4.79
N THR A 255 5.01 51.50 -4.66
CA THR A 255 4.03 52.08 -3.73
C THR A 255 3.71 51.18 -2.54
N ARG A 256 4.07 49.90 -2.62
CA ARG A 256 3.68 48.79 -1.71
C ARG A 256 2.16 48.65 -1.51
N VAL A 257 1.37 48.99 -2.54
CA VAL A 257 -0.09 48.83 -2.52
C VAL A 257 -0.48 47.50 -3.14
N ALA A 258 -1.17 46.66 -2.38
CA ALA A 258 -1.95 45.53 -2.87
C ALA A 258 -3.43 45.94 -3.04
N ALA A 259 -4.08 45.47 -4.10
CA ALA A 259 -5.51 45.67 -4.35
C ALA A 259 -6.07 44.56 -5.26
N PRO A 260 -7.40 44.34 -5.28
CA PRO A 260 -8.06 43.58 -6.34
C PRO A 260 -7.73 44.11 -7.73
N VAL A 261 -7.79 43.26 -8.75
CA VAL A 261 -7.76 43.69 -10.16
C VAL A 261 -9.13 44.19 -10.61
N LEU A 262 -10.18 43.48 -10.20
CA LEU A 262 -11.59 43.72 -10.54
C LEU A 262 -12.22 44.71 -9.54
N ASP A 263 -13.12 45.57 -10.02
CA ASP A 263 -13.89 46.51 -9.17
C ASP A 263 -14.89 45.80 -8.24
N GLU A 264 -15.48 44.68 -8.70
CA GLU A 264 -16.36 43.81 -7.92
C GLU A 264 -15.83 42.37 -7.95
N SER A 265 -15.93 41.66 -6.82
CA SER A 265 -15.59 40.24 -6.71
C SER A 265 -16.58 39.36 -7.46
N VAL A 266 -16.12 38.24 -8.02
CA VAL A 266 -16.95 37.32 -8.82
C VAL A 266 -16.86 35.88 -8.32
N ASP A 267 -17.96 35.13 -8.47
CA ASP A 267 -18.11 33.73 -8.04
C ASP A 267 -17.39 32.75 -8.99
N VAL A 268 -16.09 32.97 -9.21
CA VAL A 268 -15.22 32.26 -10.15
C VAL A 268 -13.82 32.11 -9.54
N ASP A 269 -13.29 30.89 -9.54
CA ASP A 269 -11.95 30.57 -9.06
C ASP A 269 -10.92 30.74 -10.18
N PHE A 270 -10.16 31.84 -10.19
CA PHE A 270 -9.09 32.12 -11.17
C PHE A 270 -7.81 31.29 -10.96
N SER A 271 -7.77 30.48 -9.90
CA SER A 271 -6.77 29.43 -9.67
C SER A 271 -7.36 28.27 -8.85
N LEU A 272 -6.65 27.15 -8.78
CA LEU A 272 -7.03 25.99 -7.96
C LEU A 272 -6.01 25.73 -6.84
N PRO A 273 -6.42 25.07 -5.74
CA PRO A 273 -5.54 24.61 -4.66
C PRO A 273 -4.18 24.09 -5.12
N ARG A 274 -3.10 24.70 -4.61
CA ARG A 274 -1.70 24.41 -4.95
C ARG A 274 -1.29 23.01 -4.42
N TRP A 275 -1.60 21.98 -5.21
CA TRP A 275 -1.09 20.62 -5.05
C TRP A 275 0.14 20.33 -5.93
N CYS A 276 0.15 20.86 -7.16
CA CYS A 276 1.21 20.63 -8.14
C CYS A 276 2.00 21.90 -8.41
N LEU A 277 3.33 21.79 -8.48
CA LEU A 277 4.23 22.92 -8.72
C LEU A 277 4.21 23.42 -10.17
N GLY A 278 3.78 22.58 -11.11
CA GLY A 278 3.63 22.90 -12.54
C GLY A 278 2.38 23.72 -12.89
N TRP A 279 1.34 23.68 -12.05
CA TRP A 279 0.08 24.38 -12.33
C TRP A 279 0.28 25.90 -12.35
N GLU A 280 -0.21 26.54 -13.41
CA GLU A 280 -0.14 27.99 -13.65
C GLU A 280 -1.39 28.41 -14.46
N PHE A 281 -2.26 29.22 -13.86
CA PHE A 281 -3.57 29.60 -14.44
C PHE A 281 -3.58 30.99 -15.09
N SER A 282 -2.47 31.72 -15.12
CA SER A 282 -2.41 33.12 -15.55
C SER A 282 -1.17 33.42 -16.39
N VAL A 283 -1.27 34.40 -17.30
CA VAL A 283 -0.14 34.85 -18.12
C VAL A 283 -0.32 36.28 -18.66
N PRO A 284 0.68 37.17 -18.57
CA PRO A 284 0.69 38.43 -19.31
C PRO A 284 0.72 38.17 -20.81
N LEU A 285 -0.25 38.72 -21.54
CA LEU A 285 -0.30 38.65 -23.01
C LEU A 285 0.69 39.60 -23.66
N ASP A 286 0.80 40.80 -23.08
CA ASP A 286 1.76 41.84 -23.43
C ASP A 286 2.15 42.58 -22.13
N LEU A 287 3.45 42.85 -21.99
CA LEU A 287 4.03 43.57 -20.85
C LEU A 287 3.84 45.09 -20.96
N ALA A 288 3.53 45.61 -22.15
CA ALA A 288 3.30 47.04 -22.38
C ALA A 288 1.82 47.43 -22.24
N ALA A 289 0.89 46.67 -22.82
CA ALA A 289 -0.56 46.94 -22.74
C ALA A 289 -1.23 46.49 -21.43
N GLY A 290 -0.52 45.81 -20.52
CA GLY A 290 -1.06 45.45 -19.20
C GLY A 290 -2.24 44.47 -19.23
N ARG A 291 -2.32 43.61 -20.25
CA ARG A 291 -3.38 42.59 -20.41
C ARG A 291 -2.91 41.21 -19.97
N VAL A 292 -3.75 40.50 -19.23
CA VAL A 292 -3.44 39.17 -18.67
C VAL A 292 -4.54 38.18 -19.04
N LEU A 293 -4.16 37.03 -19.60
CA LEU A 293 -5.06 35.92 -19.82
C LEU A 293 -5.07 35.00 -18.59
N TYR A 294 -6.26 34.59 -18.16
CA TYR A 294 -6.49 33.61 -17.10
C TYR A 294 -7.27 32.40 -17.63
N ALA A 295 -6.96 31.22 -17.11
CA ALA A 295 -7.71 29.98 -17.26
C ALA A 295 -8.51 29.68 -15.98
N ALA A 296 -9.51 30.51 -15.71
CA ALA A 296 -10.33 30.43 -14.51
C ALA A 296 -11.32 29.24 -14.53
N VAL A 297 -11.87 28.88 -13.36
CA VAL A 297 -12.74 27.72 -13.17
C VAL A 297 -14.10 28.14 -12.60
N ARG A 298 -15.16 27.66 -13.24
CA ARG A 298 -16.57 27.84 -12.84
C ARG A 298 -17.31 26.51 -13.11
N ASP A 299 -18.14 26.05 -12.17
CA ASP A 299 -18.86 24.77 -12.26
C ASP A 299 -17.99 23.53 -12.59
N GLY A 300 -16.74 23.49 -12.08
CA GLY A 300 -15.79 22.41 -12.38
C GLY A 300 -15.36 22.33 -13.86
N ARG A 301 -15.34 23.48 -14.55
CA ARG A 301 -14.91 23.64 -15.94
C ARG A 301 -14.01 24.89 -16.08
N SER A 302 -12.97 24.79 -16.91
CA SER A 302 -12.15 25.94 -17.29
C SER A 302 -12.85 26.86 -18.31
N TYR A 303 -12.63 28.15 -18.13
CA TYR A 303 -13.02 29.26 -19.00
C TYR A 303 -11.81 30.18 -19.21
N LEU A 304 -11.72 30.87 -20.35
CA LEU A 304 -10.66 31.83 -20.62
C LEU A 304 -11.18 33.24 -20.37
N TYR A 305 -10.40 34.04 -19.65
CA TYR A 305 -10.68 35.46 -19.41
C TYR A 305 -9.47 36.32 -19.76
N VAL A 306 -9.67 37.44 -20.45
CA VAL A 306 -8.64 38.48 -20.60
C VAL A 306 -9.00 39.66 -19.71
N LEU A 307 -8.10 40.00 -18.78
CA LEU A 307 -8.24 41.11 -17.85
C LEU A 307 -7.27 42.23 -18.23
N ASN A 308 -7.78 43.46 -18.19
CA ASN A 308 -6.97 44.68 -18.26
C ASN A 308 -6.62 45.14 -16.85
N LEU A 309 -5.33 45.24 -16.53
CA LEU A 309 -4.87 45.57 -15.17
C LEU A 309 -5.06 47.05 -14.80
N ALA A 310 -5.31 47.94 -15.77
CA ALA A 310 -5.41 49.38 -15.57
C ALA A 310 -6.78 49.82 -15.03
N ASP A 311 -7.86 49.31 -15.62
CA ASP A 311 -9.26 49.66 -15.33
C ASP A 311 -10.08 48.49 -14.75
N GLY A 312 -9.55 47.26 -14.79
CA GLY A 312 -10.22 46.09 -14.25
C GLY A 312 -11.24 45.45 -15.18
N GLU A 313 -11.36 45.89 -16.44
CA GLU A 313 -12.24 45.26 -17.42
C GLU A 313 -11.83 43.80 -17.68
N ALA A 314 -12.82 42.91 -17.76
CA ALA A 314 -12.65 41.46 -17.90
C ALA A 314 -13.57 40.89 -19.00
N GLU A 315 -12.98 40.24 -20.00
CA GLU A 315 -13.68 39.66 -21.14
C GLU A 315 -13.59 38.12 -21.10
N GLU A 316 -14.73 37.42 -21.15
CA GLU A 316 -14.80 35.95 -21.23
C GLU A 316 -14.70 35.50 -22.70
N LEU A 317 -13.65 34.74 -23.05
CA LEU A 317 -13.39 34.28 -24.42
C LEU A 317 -13.99 32.90 -24.69
N GLU A 318 -14.43 32.66 -25.94
CA GLU A 318 -14.89 31.33 -26.36
C GLU A 318 -13.77 30.29 -26.25
N CYS A 319 -13.99 29.21 -25.48
CA CYS A 319 -13.03 28.14 -25.30
C CYS A 319 -13.66 26.74 -25.49
N PRO A 320 -13.15 25.92 -26.43
CA PRO A 320 -13.62 24.55 -26.64
C PRO A 320 -13.06 23.56 -25.59
N TYR A 321 -12.01 23.96 -24.87
CA TYR A 321 -11.38 23.17 -23.81
C TYR A 321 -12.11 23.37 -22.48
N VAL A 322 -12.04 22.36 -21.61
CA VAL A 322 -12.86 22.27 -20.38
C VAL A 322 -12.03 22.09 -19.11
N HIS A 323 -10.73 21.87 -19.26
CA HIS A 323 -9.76 21.75 -18.18
C HIS A 323 -8.42 22.23 -18.71
N ILE A 324 -7.89 23.31 -18.13
CA ILE A 324 -6.62 23.95 -18.50
C ILE A 324 -5.82 24.20 -17.21
N PRO A 325 -5.01 23.22 -16.75
CA PRO A 325 -4.22 23.35 -15.52
C PRO A 325 -2.89 24.11 -15.70
N VAL A 326 -2.44 24.35 -16.94
CA VAL A 326 -1.19 25.06 -17.23
C VAL A 326 -1.35 25.98 -18.45
N VAL A 327 -0.99 27.24 -18.26
CA VAL A 327 -0.89 28.29 -19.28
C VAL A 327 0.55 28.86 -19.29
N LYS A 328 1.13 29.06 -20.47
CA LYS A 328 2.48 29.65 -20.64
C LYS A 328 2.51 30.66 -21.79
N ARG A 329 3.31 31.72 -21.67
CA ARG A 329 3.56 32.68 -22.77
C ARG A 329 4.51 32.06 -23.79
N VAL A 330 4.25 32.28 -25.07
CA VAL A 330 5.20 31.98 -26.16
C VAL A 330 5.82 33.27 -26.68
N ARG A 331 4.98 34.30 -26.86
CA ARG A 331 5.33 35.69 -27.23
C ARG A 331 4.07 36.57 -27.10
N ASP A 332 4.11 37.79 -27.59
CA ASP A 332 2.95 38.69 -27.56
C ASP A 332 1.73 38.06 -28.23
N ASN A 333 0.58 38.13 -27.53
CA ASN A 333 -0.72 37.55 -27.90
C ASN A 333 -0.70 36.04 -28.26
N VAL A 334 0.38 35.30 -27.97
CA VAL A 334 0.48 33.87 -28.26
C VAL A 334 0.94 33.11 -27.03
N VAL A 335 0.09 32.18 -26.62
CA VAL A 335 0.22 31.36 -25.42
C VAL A 335 0.13 29.88 -25.79
N VAL A 336 0.58 29.02 -24.89
CA VAL A 336 0.40 27.57 -25.00
C VAL A 336 -0.25 27.04 -23.73
N PHE A 337 -1.18 26.11 -23.91
CA PHE A 337 -1.92 25.43 -22.86
C PHE A 337 -1.52 23.97 -22.81
N ARG A 338 -1.62 23.37 -21.62
CA ARG A 338 -2.00 21.96 -21.50
C ARG A 338 -3.51 21.91 -21.30
N ALA A 339 -4.25 21.22 -22.17
CA ALA A 339 -5.71 21.33 -22.22
C ALA A 339 -6.41 20.03 -22.61
N GLN A 340 -7.61 19.81 -22.07
CA GLN A 340 -8.52 18.70 -22.42
C GLN A 340 -9.85 19.27 -22.99
N SER A 341 -10.42 18.64 -24.02
CA SER A 341 -11.80 18.91 -24.45
C SER A 341 -12.78 17.90 -23.82
N VAL A 342 -14.08 17.99 -24.15
CA VAL A 342 -15.09 16.99 -23.75
C VAL A 342 -14.97 15.65 -24.48
N ASP A 343 -14.28 15.62 -25.63
CA ASP A 343 -14.30 14.54 -26.60
C ASP A 343 -12.91 14.04 -27.06
N SER A 344 -11.85 14.74 -26.69
CA SER A 344 -10.47 14.46 -27.10
C SER A 344 -9.52 14.47 -25.88
N PRO A 345 -8.49 13.59 -25.84
CA PRO A 345 -7.51 13.52 -24.75
C PRO A 345 -6.77 14.83 -24.46
N GLU A 346 -5.99 14.83 -23.38
CA GLU A 346 -5.13 15.97 -23.01
C GLU A 346 -4.04 16.21 -24.07
N ALA A 347 -3.90 17.46 -24.49
CA ALA A 347 -2.99 17.88 -25.55
C ALA A 347 -2.30 19.20 -25.21
N ILE A 348 -1.18 19.45 -25.88
CA ILE A 348 -0.52 20.77 -25.88
C ILE A 348 -1.10 21.60 -27.02
N VAL A 349 -1.68 22.76 -26.69
CA VAL A 349 -2.46 23.59 -27.60
C VAL A 349 -1.88 25.00 -27.65
N LEU A 350 -1.51 25.45 -28.84
CA LEU A 350 -1.16 26.85 -29.09
C LEU A 350 -2.46 27.66 -29.23
N CYS A 351 -2.56 28.78 -28.52
CA CYS A 351 -3.62 29.76 -28.71
C CYS A 351 -3.01 31.09 -29.16
N THR A 352 -3.56 31.66 -30.23
CA THR A 352 -3.19 32.97 -30.77
C THR A 352 -4.40 33.87 -30.69
N LEU A 353 -4.26 35.02 -30.05
CA LEU A 353 -5.25 36.08 -30.03
C LEU A 353 -4.96 37.07 -31.17
N ASP A 354 -5.99 37.56 -31.86
CA ASP A 354 -5.83 38.64 -32.84
C ASP A 354 -5.87 40.04 -32.20
N GLU A 355 -5.95 41.10 -33.02
CA GLU A 355 -5.98 42.49 -32.54
C GLU A 355 -7.25 42.77 -31.71
N ASP A 356 -8.36 42.13 -32.07
CA ASP A 356 -9.67 42.17 -31.40
C ASP A 356 -9.83 41.06 -30.33
N ILE A 357 -8.72 40.46 -29.88
CA ILE A 357 -8.64 39.44 -28.80
C ILE A 357 -9.33 38.09 -29.11
N ASN A 358 -9.74 37.82 -30.36
CA ASN A 358 -10.40 36.56 -30.71
C ASN A 358 -9.41 35.36 -30.66
N PRO A 359 -9.73 34.25 -29.97
CA PRO A 359 -8.82 33.12 -29.85
C PRO A 359 -8.88 32.14 -31.03
N THR A 360 -7.73 31.91 -31.65
CA THR A 360 -7.50 30.80 -32.59
C THR A 360 -6.66 29.71 -31.93
N PHE A 361 -7.21 28.50 -31.84
CA PHE A 361 -6.57 27.34 -31.23
C PHE A 361 -5.93 26.41 -32.28
N LYS A 362 -4.74 25.88 -31.99
CA LYS A 362 -4.02 24.89 -32.80
C LYS A 362 -3.34 23.85 -31.90
N GLU A 363 -3.77 22.60 -31.99
CA GLU A 363 -3.11 21.49 -31.30
C GLU A 363 -1.70 21.20 -31.87
N LEU A 364 -0.73 20.94 -31.00
CA LEU A 364 0.67 20.68 -31.36
C LEU A 364 1.06 19.21 -31.17
N THR A 365 0.66 18.60 -30.06
CA THR A 365 0.83 17.14 -29.84
C THR A 365 -0.08 16.30 -30.73
N GLY A 366 -1.16 16.90 -31.27
CA GLY A 366 -2.16 16.26 -32.12
C GLY A 366 -1.59 15.36 -33.21
N GLY A 367 -2.17 14.17 -33.31
CA GLY A 367 -1.66 13.06 -34.13
C GLY A 367 -2.13 11.69 -33.66
N PHE A 368 -2.61 11.56 -32.42
CA PHE A 368 -3.31 10.37 -31.95
C PHE A 368 -4.72 10.34 -32.56
N ALA A 369 -4.85 9.75 -33.75
CA ALA A 369 -6.15 9.47 -34.35
C ALA A 369 -6.92 8.53 -33.41
N LEU A 370 -7.97 9.04 -32.77
CA LEU A 370 -8.78 8.25 -31.84
C LEU A 370 -9.29 6.98 -32.54
N PRO A 371 -9.07 5.77 -31.96
CA PRO A 371 -9.67 4.51 -32.44
C PRO A 371 -11.20 4.44 -32.18
N LEU A 372 -11.85 5.60 -32.05
CA LEU A 372 -13.25 5.80 -31.72
C LEU A 372 -13.89 6.79 -32.69
N ALA A 373 -15.04 6.44 -33.24
CA ALA A 373 -15.91 7.43 -33.86
C ALA A 373 -16.47 8.36 -32.76
N PRO A 374 -16.63 9.68 -33.01
CA PRO A 374 -17.17 10.61 -32.01
C PRO A 374 -18.53 10.20 -31.42
N SER A 375 -19.34 9.44 -32.17
CA SER A 375 -20.62 8.87 -31.70
C SER A 375 -20.49 7.75 -30.66
N MET A 376 -19.27 7.27 -30.35
CA MET A 376 -18.97 6.35 -29.25
C MET A 376 -18.52 7.07 -27.98
N ILE A 377 -18.33 8.39 -28.01
CA ILE A 377 -17.72 9.15 -26.93
C ILE A 377 -18.81 9.68 -26.00
N SER A 378 -18.80 9.20 -24.75
CA SER A 378 -19.67 9.70 -23.69
C SER A 378 -19.18 11.06 -23.20
N ILE A 379 -19.86 12.11 -23.61
CA ILE A 379 -19.67 13.49 -23.12
C ILE A 379 -20.30 13.66 -21.73
N ALA A 380 -19.61 14.38 -20.84
CA ALA A 380 -20.07 14.70 -19.49
C ALA A 380 -21.37 15.53 -19.50
N LYS A 381 -22.26 15.27 -18.53
CA LYS A 381 -23.43 16.12 -18.23
C LYS A 381 -23.35 16.58 -16.80
N SER A 382 -23.07 17.87 -16.60
CA SER A 382 -23.12 18.48 -15.26
C SER A 382 -24.57 18.48 -14.75
N ILE A 383 -24.74 18.06 -13.50
CA ILE A 383 -26.01 18.06 -12.77
C ILE A 383 -25.71 18.59 -11.37
N THR A 384 -26.37 19.68 -10.97
CA THR A 384 -26.36 20.15 -9.58
C THR A 384 -27.53 19.51 -8.84
N LEU A 385 -27.21 18.62 -7.90
CA LEU A 385 -28.16 18.01 -6.99
C LEU A 385 -28.34 18.89 -5.74
N LYS A 386 -29.43 18.70 -5.01
CA LYS A 386 -29.65 19.34 -3.71
C LYS A 386 -29.16 18.43 -2.59
N ASN A 387 -28.28 18.92 -1.73
CA ASN A 387 -27.70 18.17 -0.62
C ASN A 387 -28.69 18.10 0.56
N PRO A 388 -29.02 16.91 1.10
CA PRO A 388 -30.02 16.77 2.16
C PRO A 388 -29.53 17.22 3.54
N ALA A 389 -28.22 17.42 3.73
CA ALA A 389 -27.65 17.80 5.03
C ALA A 389 -27.71 19.31 5.31
N ASN A 390 -27.55 20.14 4.26
CA ASN A 390 -27.46 21.60 4.36
C ASN A 390 -28.35 22.36 3.35
N ASP A 391 -29.16 21.64 2.55
CA ASP A 391 -30.03 22.18 1.50
C ASP A 391 -29.30 22.88 0.32
N GLY A 392 -27.97 22.90 0.33
CA GLY A 392 -27.10 23.52 -0.67
C GLY A 392 -26.84 22.65 -1.92
N PRO A 393 -25.97 23.10 -2.84
CA PRO A 393 -25.61 22.34 -4.03
C PRO A 393 -24.68 21.16 -3.72
N LEU A 394 -24.81 20.09 -4.51
CA LEU A 394 -23.85 18.99 -4.69
C LEU A 394 -23.64 18.78 -6.18
N HIS A 395 -22.42 18.97 -6.68
CA HIS A 395 -22.12 18.93 -8.12
C HIS A 395 -21.69 17.52 -8.57
N VAL A 396 -22.30 17.00 -9.64
CA VAL A 396 -21.95 15.69 -10.20
C VAL A 396 -21.87 15.73 -11.73
N LEU A 397 -20.95 14.94 -12.30
CA LEU A 397 -20.81 14.79 -13.75
C LEU A 397 -21.31 13.39 -14.16
N TYR A 398 -22.49 13.34 -14.78
CA TYR A 398 -23.08 12.12 -15.28
C TYR A 398 -22.65 11.85 -16.73
N TYR A 399 -22.04 10.70 -16.96
CA TYR A 399 -21.58 10.22 -18.25
C TYR A 399 -22.49 9.05 -18.72
N PRO A 400 -23.30 9.24 -19.77
CA PRO A 400 -24.25 8.23 -20.22
C PRO A 400 -23.58 7.02 -20.92
N PRO A 401 -24.14 5.81 -20.82
CA PRO A 401 -23.70 4.69 -21.64
C PRO A 401 -23.89 5.00 -23.13
N THR A 402 -22.80 5.00 -23.89
CA THR A 402 -22.73 5.58 -25.23
C THR A 402 -22.04 4.63 -26.20
N ASN A 403 -22.81 3.99 -27.09
CA ASN A 403 -22.31 3.14 -28.16
C ASN A 403 -23.35 3.09 -29.30
N PRO A 404 -23.04 3.54 -30.54
CA PRO A 404 -24.03 3.67 -31.61
C PRO A 404 -24.53 2.31 -32.15
N ASN A 405 -23.82 1.23 -31.84
CA ASN A 405 -24.19 -0.13 -32.22
C ASN A 405 -25.22 -0.74 -31.27
N TYR A 406 -25.42 -0.18 -30.07
CA TYR A 406 -26.23 -0.78 -29.00
C TYR A 406 -27.23 0.19 -28.36
N LYS A 407 -28.24 -0.38 -27.71
CA LYS A 407 -29.19 0.29 -26.82
C LYS A 407 -29.63 -0.66 -25.72
N GLY A 408 -30.00 -0.12 -24.57
CA GLY A 408 -30.52 -0.90 -23.44
C GLY A 408 -31.83 -1.63 -23.77
N LEU A 409 -32.16 -2.65 -22.99
CA LEU A 409 -33.46 -3.31 -23.08
C LEU A 409 -34.58 -2.39 -22.58
N GLY A 410 -35.80 -2.60 -23.07
CA GLY A 410 -36.95 -1.76 -22.73
C GLY A 410 -37.25 -1.75 -21.23
N GLY A 411 -37.17 -0.57 -20.60
CA GLY A 411 -37.36 -0.39 -19.16
C GLY A 411 -36.11 -0.65 -18.30
N GLU A 412 -34.99 -1.10 -18.88
CA GLU A 412 -33.73 -1.26 -18.15
C GLU A 412 -33.09 0.11 -17.86
N LYS A 413 -32.36 0.21 -16.74
CA LYS A 413 -31.46 1.33 -16.41
C LYS A 413 -30.02 0.80 -16.28
N PRO A 414 -29.00 1.56 -16.70
CA PRO A 414 -27.63 1.07 -16.71
C PRO A 414 -27.06 0.82 -15.30
N PRO A 415 -26.18 -0.18 -15.14
CA PRO A 415 -25.32 -0.27 -13.97
C PRO A 415 -24.41 0.97 -13.92
N CYS A 416 -24.02 1.39 -12.73
CA CYS A 416 -23.28 2.65 -12.55
C CYS A 416 -21.95 2.45 -11.81
N ILE A 417 -20.96 3.22 -12.22
CA ILE A 417 -19.72 3.42 -11.49
C ILE A 417 -19.75 4.84 -10.91
N VAL A 418 -19.84 4.94 -9.59
CA VAL A 418 -19.74 6.17 -8.81
C VAL A 418 -18.28 6.35 -8.44
N ASN A 419 -17.67 7.46 -8.85
CA ASN A 419 -16.25 7.71 -8.66
C ASN A 419 -16.04 8.97 -7.81
N ALA A 420 -15.38 8.77 -6.67
CA ALA A 420 -14.86 9.85 -5.84
C ALA A 420 -13.43 10.18 -6.29
N HIS A 421 -13.15 11.46 -6.55
CA HIS A 421 -11.80 11.91 -6.89
C HIS A 421 -10.85 11.88 -5.67
N GLY A 422 -9.54 11.91 -5.93
CA GLY A 422 -8.52 12.10 -4.90
C GLY A 422 -8.50 13.54 -4.35
N GLY A 423 -7.45 13.92 -3.62
CA GLY A 423 -7.32 15.26 -3.02
C GLY A 423 -7.38 15.17 -1.48
N PRO A 424 -8.40 15.72 -0.80
CA PRO A 424 -9.75 15.92 -1.33
C PRO A 424 -9.95 17.21 -2.13
N ASN A 425 -9.17 18.27 -1.86
CA ASN A 425 -9.43 19.61 -2.38
C ASN A 425 -8.91 19.81 -3.82
N ILE A 426 -9.51 19.07 -4.76
CA ILE A 426 -9.43 19.21 -6.22
C ILE A 426 -10.84 19.04 -6.80
N HIS A 427 -11.01 18.84 -8.11
CA HIS A 427 -12.28 18.42 -8.70
C HIS A 427 -12.08 17.35 -9.79
N ALA A 428 -13.13 16.60 -10.09
CA ALA A 428 -13.24 15.87 -11.34
C ALA A 428 -13.74 16.83 -12.43
N SER A 429 -12.89 17.09 -13.42
CA SER A 429 -13.18 17.97 -14.56
C SER A 429 -14.13 17.32 -15.58
N GLN A 430 -14.71 18.13 -16.47
CA GLN A 430 -15.57 17.66 -17.57
C GLN A 430 -14.80 16.99 -18.73
N GLY A 431 -13.47 16.86 -18.63
CA GLY A 431 -12.59 16.41 -19.71
C GLY A 431 -12.77 14.94 -20.12
N PHE A 432 -12.29 14.62 -21.31
CA PHE A 432 -12.20 13.25 -21.82
C PHE A 432 -11.31 12.37 -20.94
N LYS A 433 -11.80 11.18 -20.56
CA LYS A 433 -11.09 10.21 -19.71
C LYS A 433 -11.23 8.81 -20.32
N TRP A 434 -10.12 8.19 -20.72
CA TRP A 434 -10.13 6.85 -21.33
C TRP A 434 -10.87 5.79 -20.51
N GLU A 435 -10.69 5.81 -19.19
CA GLU A 435 -11.37 4.90 -18.25
C GLU A 435 -12.90 5.06 -18.31
N VAL A 436 -13.41 6.30 -18.35
CA VAL A 436 -14.85 6.57 -18.49
C VAL A 436 -15.37 6.06 -19.83
N GLN A 437 -14.62 6.23 -20.92
CA GLN A 437 -15.02 5.73 -22.24
C GLN A 437 -15.02 4.20 -22.29
N PHE A 438 -14.03 3.53 -21.66
CA PHE A 438 -13.94 2.07 -21.58
C PHE A 438 -15.20 1.44 -20.98
N PHE A 439 -15.77 2.04 -19.93
CA PHE A 439 -16.98 1.55 -19.26
C PHE A 439 -18.28 2.02 -19.95
N THR A 440 -18.37 3.28 -20.37
CA THR A 440 -19.60 3.82 -20.99
C THR A 440 -19.89 3.22 -22.36
N SER A 441 -18.86 2.93 -23.15
CA SER A 441 -18.99 2.19 -24.41
C SER A 441 -19.44 0.73 -24.25
N ARG A 442 -19.29 0.16 -23.04
CA ARG A 442 -19.75 -1.20 -22.68
C ARG A 442 -21.16 -1.23 -22.07
N GLY A 443 -21.79 -0.07 -21.91
CA GLY A 443 -23.15 0.05 -21.40
C GLY A 443 -23.25 0.37 -19.90
N PHE A 444 -22.17 0.75 -19.23
CA PHE A 444 -22.23 1.32 -17.87
C PHE A 444 -22.53 2.82 -17.93
N ALA A 445 -23.14 3.36 -16.90
CA ALA A 445 -23.11 4.78 -16.61
C ALA A 445 -21.90 5.09 -15.70
N TRP A 446 -21.35 6.29 -15.79
CA TRP A 446 -20.33 6.76 -14.86
C TRP A 446 -20.78 8.08 -14.22
N VAL A 447 -20.48 8.26 -12.94
CA VAL A 447 -20.80 9.47 -12.17
C VAL A 447 -19.54 9.87 -11.42
N ASP A 448 -18.88 10.94 -11.86
CA ASP A 448 -17.91 11.62 -10.98
C ASP A 448 -18.68 12.51 -10.00
N VAL A 449 -18.35 12.40 -8.71
CA VAL A 449 -18.95 13.22 -7.65
C VAL A 449 -17.92 14.25 -7.18
N ASN A 450 -18.24 15.54 -7.37
CA ASN A 450 -17.51 16.64 -6.76
C ASN A 450 -18.14 16.90 -5.39
N TYR A 451 -17.79 16.04 -4.44
CA TYR A 451 -18.32 16.02 -3.08
C TYR A 451 -17.94 17.28 -2.28
N SER A 452 -18.68 17.62 -1.23
CA SER A 452 -18.35 18.75 -0.35
C SER A 452 -16.87 18.68 0.08
N GLY A 453 -16.09 19.72 -0.22
CA GLY A 453 -14.62 19.70 -0.17
C GLY A 453 -13.93 19.91 -1.52
N SER A 454 -14.60 19.68 -2.66
CA SER A 454 -14.04 19.92 -3.99
C SER A 454 -13.71 21.40 -4.25
N ALA A 455 -12.73 21.65 -5.13
CA ALA A 455 -12.32 22.97 -5.58
C ALA A 455 -13.02 23.42 -6.88
N GLY A 456 -12.94 24.70 -7.24
CA GLY A 456 -13.63 25.25 -8.44
C GLY A 456 -15.11 25.58 -8.20
N PHE A 457 -15.46 25.78 -6.93
CA PHE A 457 -16.79 26.09 -6.41
C PHE A 457 -16.72 27.10 -5.23
N GLY A 458 -15.60 27.79 -5.06
CA GLY A 458 -15.34 28.73 -3.96
C GLY A 458 -14.91 28.07 -2.64
N ARG A 459 -14.35 28.89 -1.75
CA ARG A 459 -13.80 28.52 -0.44
C ARG A 459 -14.85 27.90 0.48
N GLU A 460 -16.09 28.40 0.46
CA GLU A 460 -17.18 27.82 1.28
C GLU A 460 -17.41 26.34 0.93
N TYR A 461 -17.34 25.95 -0.35
CA TYR A 461 -17.53 24.57 -0.77
C TYR A 461 -16.36 23.66 -0.34
N ILE A 462 -15.14 24.21 -0.33
CA ILE A 462 -13.92 23.55 0.16
C ILE A 462 -14.01 23.32 1.68
N GLU A 463 -14.37 24.35 2.46
CA GLU A 463 -14.38 24.31 3.92
C GLU A 463 -15.49 23.40 4.51
N ARG A 464 -16.52 23.03 3.73
CA ARG A 464 -17.55 22.05 4.15
C ARG A 464 -16.98 20.70 4.59
N LEU A 465 -15.77 20.33 4.16
CA LEU A 465 -15.11 19.07 4.54
C LEU A 465 -14.24 19.20 5.80
N ASN A 466 -14.03 20.39 6.34
CA ASN A 466 -13.09 20.64 7.44
C ASN A 466 -13.55 19.91 8.72
N GLY A 467 -12.76 18.92 9.14
CA GLY A 467 -13.12 18.03 10.25
C GLY A 467 -14.29 17.08 9.98
N GLN A 468 -14.70 16.91 8.71
CA GLN A 468 -15.85 16.10 8.26
C GLN A 468 -15.47 15.02 7.21
N TRP A 469 -14.17 14.77 7.04
CA TRP A 469 -13.63 13.77 6.13
C TRP A 469 -14.05 12.35 6.53
N GLY A 470 -14.47 11.53 5.56
CA GLY A 470 -15.09 10.21 5.80
C GLY A 470 -16.54 10.25 6.29
N VAL A 471 -17.16 11.44 6.33
CA VAL A 471 -18.53 11.65 6.80
C VAL A 471 -19.40 12.31 5.73
N ILE A 472 -19.10 13.56 5.33
CA ILE A 472 -19.95 14.31 4.37
C ILE A 472 -19.65 13.89 2.93
N ASP A 473 -18.38 13.74 2.59
CA ASP A 473 -17.90 13.17 1.32
C ASP A 473 -18.54 11.80 0.99
N VAL A 474 -18.60 10.90 1.98
CA VAL A 474 -19.24 9.59 1.90
C VAL A 474 -20.75 9.73 1.71
N GLN A 475 -21.40 10.62 2.47
CA GLN A 475 -22.84 10.89 2.33
C GLN A 475 -23.20 11.47 0.96
N ASP A 476 -22.39 12.39 0.43
CA ASP A 476 -22.57 13.02 -0.87
C ASP A 476 -22.48 12.00 -2.01
N CYS A 477 -21.49 11.09 -1.97
CA CYS A 477 -21.37 10.02 -2.96
C CYS A 477 -22.58 9.06 -2.93
N ILE A 478 -23.07 8.73 -1.72
CA ILE A 478 -24.26 7.88 -1.54
C ILE A 478 -25.54 8.60 -1.98
N HIS A 479 -25.65 9.91 -1.73
CA HIS A 479 -26.80 10.74 -2.11
C HIS A 479 -26.85 11.00 -3.61
N ALA A 480 -25.71 11.23 -4.25
CA ALA A 480 -25.58 11.33 -5.70
C ALA A 480 -26.13 10.07 -6.39
N MET A 481 -25.67 8.89 -5.96
CA MET A 481 -26.15 7.60 -6.45
C MET A 481 -27.67 7.42 -6.28
N LYS A 482 -28.20 7.73 -5.08
CA LYS A 482 -29.63 7.64 -4.80
C LYS A 482 -30.45 8.58 -5.69
N SER A 483 -30.05 9.85 -5.79
CA SER A 483 -30.74 10.88 -6.56
C SER A 483 -30.77 10.57 -8.06
N LEU A 484 -29.67 10.08 -8.62
CA LEU A 484 -29.57 9.69 -10.04
C LEU A 484 -30.27 8.34 -10.36
N SER A 485 -30.84 7.66 -9.37
CA SER A 485 -31.64 6.44 -9.55
C SER A 485 -33.16 6.68 -9.48
N ALA A 486 -33.58 7.85 -8.99
CA ALA A 486 -34.96 8.18 -8.67
C ALA A 486 -35.47 9.37 -9.51
N ALA A 487 -36.77 9.68 -9.44
CA ALA A 487 -37.30 10.92 -10.03
C ALA A 487 -36.72 12.15 -9.28
N PRO A 488 -36.36 13.24 -9.97
CA PRO A 488 -36.58 13.53 -11.40
C PRO A 488 -35.47 13.02 -12.34
N HIS A 489 -34.38 12.45 -11.83
CA HIS A 489 -33.22 12.00 -12.62
C HIS A 489 -33.05 10.46 -12.65
N PRO A 490 -34.02 9.64 -13.11
CA PRO A 490 -33.89 8.18 -13.08
C PRO A 490 -32.96 7.72 -14.22
N LEU A 491 -31.66 7.90 -14.03
CA LEU A 491 -30.61 7.72 -15.03
C LEU A 491 -29.86 6.40 -14.83
N ILE A 492 -29.72 5.91 -13.59
CA ILE A 492 -28.95 4.72 -13.22
C ILE A 492 -29.75 3.68 -12.44
N ASP A 493 -29.24 2.45 -12.40
CA ASP A 493 -29.72 1.37 -11.53
C ASP A 493 -28.91 1.32 -10.23
N ALA A 494 -29.47 1.84 -9.13
CA ALA A 494 -28.85 1.79 -7.80
C ALA A 494 -28.59 0.37 -7.28
N ARG A 495 -29.27 -0.67 -7.81
CA ARG A 495 -29.02 -2.08 -7.43
C ARG A 495 -27.85 -2.71 -8.18
N ARG A 496 -27.33 -2.02 -9.20
CA ARG A 496 -26.12 -2.40 -9.96
C ARG A 496 -25.11 -1.25 -9.98
N SER A 497 -24.98 -0.55 -8.86
CA SER A 497 -24.01 0.53 -8.67
C SER A 497 -22.78 0.04 -7.90
N ILE A 498 -21.61 0.56 -8.27
CA ILE A 498 -20.29 0.29 -7.67
C ILE A 498 -19.68 1.64 -7.28
N ILE A 499 -19.05 1.76 -6.10
CA ILE A 499 -18.26 2.93 -5.73
C ILE A 499 -16.76 2.65 -5.85
N ARG A 500 -15.99 3.66 -6.28
CA ARG A 500 -14.53 3.61 -6.44
C ARG A 500 -13.88 4.99 -6.24
N GLY A 501 -12.55 5.00 -6.15
CA GLY A 501 -11.71 6.19 -6.23
C GLY A 501 -10.24 5.85 -5.98
N ARG A 502 -9.35 6.85 -6.06
CA ARG A 502 -7.90 6.71 -5.81
C ARG A 502 -7.44 7.69 -4.72
N SER A 503 -6.45 7.30 -3.91
CA SER A 503 -6.03 8.06 -2.72
C SER A 503 -7.25 8.35 -1.82
N THR A 504 -7.53 9.61 -1.50
CA THR A 504 -8.72 10.08 -0.79
C THR A 504 -10.04 9.51 -1.34
N GLY A 505 -10.21 9.39 -2.66
CA GLY A 505 -11.39 8.76 -3.24
C GLY A 505 -11.49 7.25 -2.95
N GLY A 506 -10.35 6.58 -2.76
CA GLY A 506 -10.29 5.18 -2.34
C GLY A 506 -10.63 5.01 -0.86
N TYR A 507 -10.22 5.95 -0.01
CA TYR A 507 -10.69 6.05 1.38
C TYR A 507 -12.21 6.27 1.43
N ILE A 508 -12.77 7.19 0.63
CA ILE A 508 -14.22 7.42 0.51
C ILE A 508 -14.94 6.15 0.04
N ALA A 509 -14.42 5.43 -0.96
CA ALA A 509 -15.02 4.19 -1.44
C ALA A 509 -15.01 3.07 -0.39
N LEU A 510 -13.93 2.93 0.38
CA LEU A 510 -13.84 1.99 1.51
C LEU A 510 -14.77 2.39 2.65
N ALA A 511 -14.77 3.68 3.03
CA ALA A 511 -15.62 4.23 4.07
C ALA A 511 -17.11 4.09 3.72
N ALA A 512 -17.51 4.29 2.46
CA ALA A 512 -18.87 4.02 2.01
C ALA A 512 -19.27 2.53 2.13
N CYS A 513 -18.34 1.61 1.86
CA CYS A 513 -18.55 0.17 2.04
C CYS A 513 -18.59 -0.27 3.51
N CYS A 514 -17.88 0.41 4.41
CA CYS A 514 -17.77 0.04 5.83
C CYS A 514 -18.72 0.80 6.77
N LEU A 515 -19.06 2.06 6.47
CA LEU A 515 -19.87 2.94 7.32
C LEU A 515 -21.37 2.95 6.94
N GLN A 516 -21.76 2.35 5.80
CA GLN A 516 -23.17 2.03 5.59
C GLN A 516 -23.60 0.95 6.58
N LYS A 517 -24.22 1.40 7.68
CA LYS A 517 -24.95 0.54 8.60
C LYS A 517 -25.90 -0.35 7.80
N CYS A 518 -25.77 -1.67 7.95
CA CYS A 518 -26.88 -2.56 7.65
C CYS A 518 -27.94 -2.29 8.73
N ASP A 519 -28.93 -1.47 8.41
CA ASP A 519 -29.98 -1.02 9.33
C ASP A 519 -30.88 -2.15 9.88
N ALA A 520 -30.74 -3.37 9.33
CA ALA A 520 -31.58 -4.55 9.57
C ALA A 520 -33.09 -4.34 9.30
N ALA A 521 -33.51 -3.15 8.88
CA ALA A 521 -34.87 -2.63 8.95
C ALA A 521 -35.62 -2.61 7.60
N ARG A 522 -35.19 -3.50 6.69
CA ARG A 522 -35.74 -3.82 5.36
C ARG A 522 -35.58 -2.74 4.27
N PRO A 523 -35.28 -3.13 3.02
CA PRO A 523 -35.11 -4.51 2.53
C PRO A 523 -33.76 -5.11 2.97
N HIS A 524 -33.80 -6.35 3.46
CA HIS A 524 -32.61 -7.06 3.97
C HIS A 524 -31.49 -7.11 2.91
N CYS A 525 -30.24 -6.91 3.33
CA CYS A 525 -29.12 -6.90 2.38
C CYS A 525 -28.91 -8.28 1.74
N GLY A 526 -28.28 -8.30 0.56
CA GLY A 526 -28.10 -9.52 -0.23
C GLY A 526 -27.37 -10.65 0.51
N THR A 527 -26.49 -10.32 1.46
CA THR A 527 -25.80 -11.30 2.32
C THR A 527 -26.77 -11.97 3.29
N CYS A 528 -27.59 -11.19 4.00
CA CYS A 528 -28.60 -11.72 4.93
C CYS A 528 -29.63 -12.59 4.20
N VAL A 529 -30.09 -12.16 3.02
CA VAL A 529 -31.02 -12.94 2.18
C VAL A 529 -30.40 -14.27 1.75
N LYS A 530 -29.14 -14.28 1.28
CA LYS A 530 -28.44 -15.52 0.90
C LYS A 530 -28.21 -16.46 2.08
N GLN A 531 -27.79 -15.92 3.23
CA GLN A 531 -27.55 -16.71 4.44
C GLN A 531 -28.85 -17.33 4.98
N TRP A 532 -29.95 -16.57 4.96
CA TRP A 532 -31.28 -17.07 5.30
C TRP A 532 -31.78 -18.13 4.31
N GLN A 533 -31.61 -17.91 3.01
CA GLN A 533 -31.94 -18.91 1.97
C GLN A 533 -31.14 -20.21 2.16
N ALA A 534 -29.86 -20.14 2.51
CA ALA A 534 -29.05 -21.31 2.85
C ALA A 534 -29.57 -22.00 4.11
N LEU A 535 -29.88 -21.25 5.17
CA LEU A 535 -30.39 -21.79 6.44
C LEU A 535 -31.71 -22.56 6.24
N ILE A 536 -32.69 -21.99 5.53
CA ILE A 536 -33.99 -22.64 5.28
C ILE A 536 -33.93 -23.78 4.26
N SER A 537 -32.82 -23.95 3.53
CA SER A 537 -32.67 -25.01 2.52
C SER A 537 -32.39 -26.39 3.13
N VAL A 538 -31.91 -26.45 4.38
CA VAL A 538 -31.75 -27.69 5.16
C VAL A 538 -32.92 -27.89 6.14
N PRO A 539 -33.32 -29.12 6.49
CA PRO A 539 -34.36 -29.34 7.50
C PRO A 539 -33.94 -28.80 8.88
N PRO A 540 -34.83 -28.15 9.65
CA PRO A 540 -34.50 -27.69 11.00
C PRO A 540 -34.29 -28.87 11.95
N PRO A 541 -33.33 -28.80 12.90
CA PRO A 541 -33.16 -29.80 13.95
C PRO A 541 -34.41 -29.99 14.82
N VAL A 542 -34.56 -31.17 15.44
CA VAL A 542 -35.68 -31.47 16.34
C VAL A 542 -35.70 -30.49 17.51
N GLY A 543 -36.78 -29.72 17.63
CA GLY A 543 -36.95 -28.67 18.65
C GLY A 543 -36.52 -27.26 18.21
N TYR A 544 -35.94 -27.12 17.01
CA TYR A 544 -35.67 -25.82 16.38
C TYR A 544 -36.72 -25.51 15.31
N ALA A 545 -36.97 -24.22 15.07
CA ALA A 545 -37.75 -23.73 13.95
C ALA A 545 -36.93 -22.64 13.26
N HIS A 546 -36.83 -22.71 11.93
CA HIS A 546 -36.11 -21.70 11.15
C HIS A 546 -36.78 -20.32 11.29
N PRO A 547 -36.00 -19.23 11.33
CA PRO A 547 -36.54 -17.88 11.31
C PRO A 547 -37.36 -17.66 10.02
N THR A 548 -38.53 -17.04 10.14
CA THR A 548 -39.46 -16.84 9.02
C THR A 548 -39.01 -15.77 8.02
N GLU A 549 -37.99 -14.99 8.35
CA GLU A 549 -37.46 -13.87 7.56
C GLU A 549 -35.93 -13.75 7.75
N PRO A 550 -35.20 -13.10 6.82
CA PRO A 550 -33.76 -12.89 6.97
C PRO A 550 -33.41 -12.03 8.18
N GLN A 551 -32.55 -12.55 9.06
CA GLN A 551 -31.99 -11.79 10.19
C GLN A 551 -30.61 -11.24 9.82
N CYS A 552 -30.23 -10.11 10.43
CA CYS A 552 -28.89 -9.55 10.27
C CYS A 552 -27.88 -10.39 11.06
N SER A 553 -26.73 -10.67 10.43
CA SER A 553 -25.63 -11.45 11.00
C SER A 553 -24.38 -10.61 11.31
N TYR A 554 -24.50 -9.28 11.22
CA TYR A 554 -23.51 -8.33 11.73
C TYR A 554 -23.96 -7.83 13.10
N ASP A 555 -23.09 -7.95 14.10
CA ASP A 555 -23.26 -7.27 15.38
C ASP A 555 -23.18 -5.74 15.18
N PRO A 556 -23.95 -4.94 15.93
CA PRO A 556 -23.76 -3.50 15.96
C PRO A 556 -22.38 -3.17 16.56
N VAL A 557 -21.63 -2.28 15.91
CA VAL A 557 -20.30 -1.87 16.37
C VAL A 557 -20.43 -0.94 17.59
N ASP A 558 -20.35 -1.51 18.78
CA ASP A 558 -20.19 -0.77 20.04
C ASP A 558 -18.99 0.18 19.96
N GLY A 559 -19.24 1.47 20.18
CA GLY A 559 -18.23 2.53 20.16
C GLY A 559 -18.57 3.70 19.25
N LEU A 560 -19.37 3.49 18.19
CA LEU A 560 -20.04 4.60 17.50
C LEU A 560 -21.34 4.93 18.22
N ALA A 561 -21.54 6.21 18.57
CA ALA A 561 -22.73 6.66 19.27
C ALA A 561 -23.99 6.57 18.38
N VAL A 562 -24.62 5.41 18.37
CA VAL A 562 -26.04 5.29 18.02
C VAL A 562 -26.80 6.14 19.05
N ALA A 563 -27.57 7.12 18.60
CA ALA A 563 -28.50 7.82 19.49
C ALA A 563 -29.41 6.76 20.12
N PRO A 564 -29.47 6.64 21.46
CA PRO A 564 -29.98 5.42 22.09
C PRO A 564 -31.43 5.16 21.71
N GLU A 565 -31.75 3.90 21.43
CA GLU A 565 -33.10 3.43 21.17
C GLU A 565 -33.95 3.50 22.45
N LEU A 566 -34.38 4.71 22.80
CA LEU A 566 -35.64 4.87 23.52
C LEU A 566 -36.72 4.36 22.58
N ASP A 567 -37.39 3.27 22.98
CA ASP A 567 -38.60 2.73 22.38
C ASP A 567 -39.43 3.84 21.72
N SER A 568 -39.76 3.69 20.44
CA SER A 568 -40.53 4.70 19.70
C SER A 568 -41.83 5.08 20.43
N ALA A 569 -42.47 4.17 21.16
CA ALA A 569 -43.66 4.49 21.97
C ALA A 569 -43.32 5.21 23.29
N GLU A 570 -42.14 5.03 23.87
CA GLU A 570 -41.62 5.78 25.02
C GLU A 570 -41.10 7.16 24.59
N ARG A 571 -40.42 7.27 23.44
CA ARG A 571 -40.03 8.55 22.84
C ARG A 571 -41.25 9.33 22.36
N ILE A 572 -42.26 8.68 21.80
CA ILE A 572 -43.57 9.30 21.52
C ILE A 572 -44.24 9.72 22.82
N ARG A 573 -44.33 8.88 23.87
CA ARG A 573 -44.92 9.30 25.16
C ARG A 573 -44.16 10.45 25.83
N GLN A 574 -42.84 10.49 25.76
CA GLN A 574 -42.03 11.60 26.26
C GLN A 574 -42.18 12.86 25.40
N LEU A 575 -42.31 12.74 24.08
CA LEU A 575 -42.63 13.87 23.20
C LEU A 575 -44.08 14.33 23.38
N GLU A 576 -45.04 13.44 23.64
CA GLU A 576 -46.42 13.75 23.93
C GLU A 576 -46.56 14.43 25.29
N ASP A 577 -45.84 13.98 26.32
CA ASP A 577 -45.80 14.64 27.63
C ASP A 577 -45.04 15.97 27.57
N GLN A 578 -43.91 16.05 26.85
CA GLN A 578 -43.26 17.33 26.56
C GLN A 578 -44.17 18.25 25.74
N ILE A 579 -44.96 17.74 24.80
CA ILE A 579 -45.97 18.50 24.04
C ILE A 579 -47.15 18.86 24.94
N LEU A 580 -47.53 18.07 25.95
CA LEU A 580 -48.56 18.41 26.94
C LEU A 580 -48.07 19.47 27.93
N GLN A 581 -46.82 19.37 28.40
CA GLN A 581 -46.16 20.39 29.21
C GLN A 581 -45.90 21.67 28.43
N LEU A 582 -45.48 21.58 27.16
CA LEU A 582 -45.33 22.74 26.29
C LEU A 582 -46.69 23.32 25.94
N LYS A 583 -47.74 22.53 25.68
CA LYS A 583 -49.13 23.02 25.50
C LYS A 583 -49.70 23.60 26.79
N SER A 584 -49.34 23.12 27.98
CA SER A 584 -49.81 23.71 29.24
C SER A 584 -49.08 25.02 29.55
N ARG A 585 -47.77 25.11 29.27
CA ARG A 585 -47.01 26.38 29.27
C ARG A 585 -47.52 27.34 28.21
N LEU A 586 -47.79 26.88 26.98
CA LEU A 586 -48.41 27.69 25.92
C LEU A 586 -49.83 28.11 26.28
N GLN A 587 -50.63 27.29 26.97
CA GLN A 587 -51.94 27.70 27.47
C GLN A 587 -51.84 28.65 28.67
N GLN A 588 -50.82 28.55 29.52
CA GLN A 588 -50.55 29.58 30.53
C GLN A 588 -50.14 30.89 29.86
N GLN A 589 -49.16 30.85 28.96
CA GLN A 589 -48.66 31.99 28.21
C GLN A 589 -49.73 32.61 27.30
N GLN A 590 -50.61 31.80 26.70
CA GLN A 590 -51.80 32.24 25.96
C GLN A 590 -52.90 32.76 26.89
N ARG A 591 -53.01 32.34 28.16
CA ARG A 591 -53.87 33.03 29.15
C ARG A 591 -53.26 34.39 29.55
N THR A 592 -51.93 34.51 29.59
CA THR A 592 -51.22 35.79 29.79
C THR A 592 -51.26 36.70 28.55
N LEU A 593 -51.45 36.14 27.34
CA LEU A 593 -51.56 36.89 26.07
C LEU A 593 -53.02 37.14 25.63
N ALA A 594 -53.99 36.32 26.06
CA ALA A 594 -55.41 36.50 25.73
C ALA A 594 -56.09 37.64 26.51
N SER A 595 -55.37 38.31 27.41
CA SER A 595 -55.70 39.68 27.84
C SER A 595 -55.41 40.75 26.76
N GLY A 596 -54.86 40.36 25.60
CA GLY A 596 -54.52 41.22 24.46
C GLY A 596 -55.25 40.84 23.15
N SER A 597 -56.48 41.32 22.99
CA SER A 597 -57.16 41.68 21.73
C SER A 597 -57.22 40.72 20.51
N ALA A 598 -58.47 40.33 20.17
CA ALA A 598 -59.10 40.43 18.83
C ALA A 598 -58.77 39.45 17.66
N SER A 599 -59.58 38.39 17.56
CA SER A 599 -60.42 37.92 16.42
C SER A 599 -59.88 37.68 14.96
N PRO A 600 -60.28 36.58 14.27
CA PRO A 600 -59.82 36.18 12.91
C PRO A 600 -60.88 36.30 11.78
N PRO A 601 -60.51 35.97 10.53
CA PRO A 601 -61.14 34.83 9.79
C PRO A 601 -60.19 34.08 8.79
N SER A 602 -60.54 33.03 8.02
CA SER A 602 -61.35 31.79 8.23
C SER A 602 -61.31 30.85 7.00
N ALA A 603 -61.22 29.51 7.22
CA ALA A 603 -61.48 28.39 6.26
C ALA A 603 -60.52 28.23 5.03
N THR A 604 -60.47 27.12 4.26
CA THR A 604 -61.35 25.93 4.10
C THR A 604 -60.56 24.63 3.70
N ARG A 605 -61.22 23.46 3.69
CA ARG A 605 -60.71 22.11 3.27
C ARG A 605 -60.85 21.83 1.76
N PHE A 606 -60.30 20.72 1.24
CA PHE A 606 -61.09 19.60 0.64
C PHE A 606 -60.27 18.29 0.38
N THR A 607 -60.90 17.23 -0.16
CA THR A 607 -60.52 15.79 -0.03
C THR A 607 -60.93 14.90 -1.24
N HIS A 608 -60.62 13.57 -1.21
CA HIS A 608 -61.15 12.43 -2.03
C HIS A 608 -60.41 12.09 -3.36
N HIS A 609 -60.41 10.86 -3.93
CA HIS A 609 -60.68 9.47 -3.44
C HIS A 609 -60.16 8.37 -4.44
N HIS A 610 -60.17 7.08 -3.99
CA HIS A 610 -60.30 5.73 -4.65
C HIS A 610 -60.00 5.50 -6.17
N GLY A 611 -59.65 4.29 -6.66
CA GLY A 611 -59.59 2.92 -6.11
C GLY A 611 -58.48 2.06 -6.79
N GLY A 612 -58.51 0.72 -6.97
CA GLY A 612 -59.53 -0.34 -6.77
C GLY A 612 -58.90 -1.74 -6.52
N SER A 613 -59.41 -2.85 -7.12
CA SER A 613 -58.90 -4.24 -6.87
C SER A 613 -59.24 -5.27 -7.98
N GLY A 614 -58.53 -6.42 -8.04
CA GLY A 614 -58.84 -7.62 -8.84
C GLY A 614 -57.77 -8.75 -8.78
N SER A 615 -58.15 -10.04 -8.80
CA SER A 615 -57.25 -11.21 -8.65
C SER A 615 -57.81 -12.55 -9.18
N LEU A 616 -56.95 -13.52 -9.61
CA LEU A 616 -56.99 -14.99 -9.30
C LEU A 616 -56.17 -15.96 -10.23
N SER A 617 -55.46 -16.89 -9.59
CA SER A 617 -55.06 -18.32 -9.89
C SER A 617 -54.94 -18.99 -11.30
N ALA A 618 -53.71 -19.46 -11.60
CA ALA A 618 -53.25 -20.86 -11.87
C ALA A 618 -53.71 -21.77 -13.08
N SER A 619 -52.73 -22.39 -13.80
CA SER A 619 -52.41 -23.87 -13.82
C SER A 619 -51.89 -24.55 -15.15
N SER A 620 -50.70 -25.19 -15.07
CA SER A 620 -50.29 -26.53 -15.61
C SER A 620 -49.97 -26.89 -17.11
N SER A 621 -48.76 -27.46 -17.30
CA SER A 621 -48.43 -28.79 -17.93
C SER A 621 -47.74 -28.97 -19.33
N ARG A 622 -46.70 -29.86 -19.35
CA ARG A 622 -46.22 -30.79 -20.43
C ARG A 622 -45.60 -30.21 -21.75
N SER A 623 -44.75 -30.90 -22.55
CA SER A 623 -43.87 -32.10 -22.39
C SER A 623 -42.93 -32.35 -23.62
N SER A 624 -41.85 -33.15 -23.48
CA SER A 624 -41.11 -33.95 -24.52
C SER A 624 -40.41 -33.23 -25.71
N ALA A 625 -39.57 -33.86 -26.58
CA ALA A 625 -38.44 -34.84 -26.47
C ALA A 625 -37.85 -35.13 -27.89
N GLY A 626 -36.54 -35.42 -28.06
CA GLY A 626 -35.98 -35.88 -29.36
C GLY A 626 -34.44 -35.84 -29.54
N SER A 627 -33.87 -36.69 -30.40
CA SER A 627 -32.43 -36.87 -30.74
C SER A 627 -32.31 -37.12 -32.29
N PRO A 628 -31.27 -37.74 -32.93
CA PRO A 628 -29.88 -38.16 -32.57
C PRO A 628 -28.76 -38.00 -33.67
N ASN A 629 -27.48 -38.32 -33.32
CA ASN A 629 -26.34 -38.84 -34.15
C ASN A 629 -25.81 -38.01 -35.38
N VAL A 630 -24.61 -38.18 -35.99
CA VAL A 630 -23.71 -39.33 -36.36
C VAL A 630 -22.19 -38.93 -36.38
N SER A 631 -21.25 -39.88 -36.55
CA SER A 631 -19.78 -39.80 -36.32
C SER A 631 -18.83 -39.97 -37.56
N GLY A 632 -17.52 -39.68 -37.40
CA GLY A 632 -16.38 -40.13 -38.29
C GLY A 632 -15.17 -39.13 -38.31
N MET A 633 -13.93 -39.44 -37.88
CA MET A 633 -12.82 -40.28 -38.45
C MET A 633 -12.01 -39.63 -39.61
N ALA A 634 -10.66 -39.71 -39.75
CA ALA A 634 -9.55 -40.15 -38.85
C ALA A 634 -8.10 -39.81 -39.37
N VAL A 635 -7.15 -39.52 -38.45
CA VAL A 635 -5.71 -39.92 -38.30
C VAL A 635 -4.71 -40.11 -39.48
N THR A 636 -3.47 -39.57 -39.38
CA THR A 636 -2.15 -40.29 -39.61
C THR A 636 -0.85 -39.49 -39.27
N HIS A 637 0.26 -40.18 -38.92
CA HIS A 637 1.64 -39.68 -38.62
C HIS A 637 2.73 -40.51 -39.39
N PRO A 638 4.01 -40.04 -39.52
CA PRO A 638 5.21 -40.55 -38.75
C PRO A 638 6.27 -39.45 -38.39
N SER A 639 7.44 -39.56 -37.70
CA SER A 639 8.32 -40.63 -37.10
C SER A 639 9.53 -41.10 -37.98
N LEU A 640 10.84 -41.26 -37.60
CA LEU A 640 11.73 -41.05 -36.39
C LEU A 640 13.13 -40.46 -36.86
N ASP A 641 14.40 -40.66 -36.39
CA ASP A 641 15.08 -41.48 -35.33
C ASP A 641 16.60 -41.11 -35.05
N TYR A 642 17.22 -41.63 -33.94
CA TYR A 642 18.67 -41.80 -33.52
C TYR A 642 19.77 -40.67 -33.63
N GLY A 643 20.90 -40.63 -32.87
CA GLY A 643 21.37 -41.39 -31.67
C GLY A 643 22.92 -41.41 -31.38
N ASN A 644 23.35 -41.68 -30.11
CA ASN A 644 24.72 -41.99 -29.54
C ASN A 644 25.86 -40.92 -29.58
N GLY A 645 26.91 -40.90 -28.70
CA GLY A 645 27.26 -41.64 -27.45
C GLY A 645 28.77 -41.57 -27.02
N LEU A 646 29.10 -41.86 -25.72
CA LEU A 646 30.45 -42.11 -25.09
C LEU A 646 31.46 -40.92 -24.87
N SER A 647 32.51 -40.94 -24.00
CA SER A 647 32.71 -41.41 -22.60
C SER A 647 34.15 -41.16 -22.01
N THR A 648 34.30 -41.06 -20.66
CA THR A 648 35.49 -41.35 -19.77
C THR A 648 36.59 -40.32 -19.41
N ASN A 649 37.06 -40.46 -18.14
CA ASN A 649 38.40 -40.20 -17.54
C ASN A 649 38.75 -38.88 -16.78
N SER A 650 39.52 -39.08 -15.69
CA SER A 650 40.17 -38.12 -14.75
C SER A 650 41.39 -38.84 -14.11
N PRO A 651 42.45 -38.17 -13.60
CA PRO A 651 42.55 -37.99 -12.14
C PRO A 651 43.43 -36.81 -11.59
N ASP A 652 43.31 -36.59 -10.28
CA ASP A 652 44.33 -36.23 -9.26
C ASP A 652 45.07 -34.86 -9.17
N SER A 653 44.88 -34.25 -7.99
CA SER A 653 45.90 -33.78 -7.01
C SER A 653 46.21 -32.27 -6.79
N GLN A 654 45.77 -31.81 -5.60
CA GLN A 654 46.34 -30.83 -4.65
C GLN A 654 46.98 -29.49 -5.10
N GLY A 655 46.39 -28.39 -4.62
CA GLY A 655 47.05 -27.09 -4.45
C GLY A 655 46.18 -26.06 -3.72
N ARG A 656 46.62 -25.55 -2.55
CA ARG A 656 45.90 -24.47 -1.80
C ARG A 656 46.52 -23.10 -2.10
N SER A 657 45.73 -22.17 -2.63
CA SER A 657 46.00 -20.72 -2.51
C SER A 657 44.76 -19.89 -2.88
N SER A 658 44.41 -18.93 -2.02
CA SER A 658 43.67 -17.67 -2.32
C SER A 658 42.87 -17.59 -3.63
N ALA A 659 41.55 -17.75 -3.56
CA ALA A 659 40.64 -17.31 -4.60
C ALA A 659 40.39 -15.80 -4.48
N SER A 660 40.75 -15.03 -5.51
CA SER A 660 40.41 -13.62 -5.66
C SER A 660 38.91 -13.43 -5.96
N SER A 661 38.39 -12.23 -5.74
CA SER A 661 37.03 -11.86 -6.14
C SER A 661 36.79 -12.03 -7.65
N PRO A 662 35.61 -12.50 -8.08
CA PRO A 662 35.04 -12.12 -9.36
C PRO A 662 34.59 -10.65 -9.27
N GLU A 663 35.04 -9.79 -10.18
CA GLU A 663 34.50 -8.44 -10.30
C GLU A 663 33.13 -8.47 -10.97
N MET A 664 32.24 -7.54 -10.59
CA MET A 664 30.98 -7.31 -11.28
C MET A 664 31.25 -6.73 -12.68
N THR A 665 31.13 -7.57 -13.71
CA THR A 665 31.52 -7.24 -15.08
C THR A 665 30.75 -6.04 -15.63
N ARG A 666 31.46 -5.03 -16.14
CA ARG A 666 30.84 -3.93 -16.91
C ARG A 666 30.23 -4.47 -18.21
N PRO A 667 29.14 -3.87 -18.73
CA PRO A 667 28.63 -4.18 -20.06
C PRO A 667 29.66 -3.74 -21.11
N GLY A 668 30.50 -4.67 -21.58
CA GLY A 668 31.73 -4.33 -22.31
C GLY A 668 32.47 -5.48 -22.98
N SER A 669 31.78 -6.57 -23.32
CA SER A 669 32.31 -7.68 -24.12
C SER A 669 31.29 -8.11 -25.16
N GLY A 670 31.73 -8.46 -26.37
CA GLY A 670 30.85 -8.92 -27.45
C GLY A 670 30.19 -10.28 -27.15
N PRO A 671 29.09 -10.62 -27.84
CA PRO A 671 28.37 -11.88 -27.62
C PRO A 671 29.25 -13.09 -28.00
N ASP A 672 29.23 -14.11 -27.14
CA ASP A 672 29.78 -15.44 -27.46
C ASP A 672 28.69 -16.26 -28.18
N PRO A 673 28.85 -16.59 -29.48
CA PRO A 673 27.81 -17.28 -30.25
C PRO A 673 27.44 -18.67 -29.72
N LEU A 674 28.26 -19.27 -28.85
CA LEU A 674 27.95 -20.57 -28.25
C LEU A 674 26.89 -20.44 -27.14
N MET A 675 26.91 -19.34 -26.39
CA MET A 675 25.97 -19.10 -25.28
C MET A 675 24.58 -18.73 -25.79
N ASP A 676 24.46 -17.96 -26.88
CA ASP A 676 23.17 -17.65 -27.52
C ASP A 676 22.40 -18.90 -27.97
N VAL A 677 23.11 -19.97 -28.33
CA VAL A 677 22.50 -21.25 -28.76
C VAL A 677 22.15 -22.13 -27.56
N LEU A 678 22.98 -22.16 -26.51
CA LEU A 678 22.75 -22.97 -25.30
C LEU A 678 21.69 -22.36 -24.37
N CYS A 679 21.64 -21.03 -24.27
CA CYS A 679 20.78 -20.30 -23.34
C CYS A 679 19.48 -19.79 -23.99
N ALA A 680 19.09 -20.32 -25.15
CA ALA A 680 17.91 -19.90 -25.89
C ALA A 680 16.60 -20.19 -25.13
N GLY A 681 16.16 -19.25 -24.30
CA GLY A 681 15.02 -19.39 -23.37
C GLY A 681 15.37 -19.21 -21.88
N TRP A 682 16.64 -18.91 -21.54
CA TRP A 682 17.03 -18.50 -20.21
C TRP A 682 16.37 -17.17 -19.82
N ASP A 683 16.00 -17.01 -18.55
CA ASP A 683 15.49 -15.75 -18.02
C ASP A 683 16.65 -14.74 -17.86
N PRO A 684 16.62 -13.57 -18.51
CA PRO A 684 17.73 -12.61 -18.47
C PRO A 684 17.98 -11.98 -17.09
N TYR A 685 17.09 -12.22 -16.11
CA TYR A 685 17.23 -11.78 -14.73
C TYR A 685 17.63 -12.91 -13.75
N LEU A 686 17.77 -14.15 -14.21
CA LEU A 686 18.42 -15.21 -13.43
C LEU A 686 19.96 -15.12 -13.56
N PRO A 687 20.73 -15.50 -12.53
CA PRO A 687 22.19 -15.55 -12.62
C PRO A 687 22.67 -16.51 -13.72
N GLU A 688 23.96 -16.48 -14.03
CA GLU A 688 24.59 -17.53 -14.85
C GLU A 688 24.26 -18.93 -14.28
N PRO A 689 24.00 -19.96 -15.10
CA PRO A 689 23.67 -21.31 -14.64
C PRO A 689 24.57 -21.86 -13.53
N SER A 690 25.88 -21.56 -13.55
CA SER A 690 26.83 -21.96 -12.49
C SER A 690 26.50 -21.33 -11.12
N VAL A 691 26.17 -20.04 -11.12
CA VAL A 691 25.80 -19.24 -9.95
C VAL A 691 24.38 -19.60 -9.47
N LEU A 692 23.44 -19.82 -10.38
CA LEU A 692 22.09 -20.29 -10.03
C LEU A 692 22.15 -21.65 -9.31
N ASN A 693 22.91 -22.60 -9.85
CA ASN A 693 23.08 -23.93 -9.22
C ASN A 693 23.70 -23.82 -7.81
N HIS A 694 24.62 -22.86 -7.59
CA HIS A 694 25.14 -22.58 -6.25
C HIS A 694 24.04 -22.07 -5.30
N TYR A 695 23.22 -21.09 -5.73
CA TYR A 695 22.12 -20.59 -4.90
C TYR A 695 21.04 -21.66 -4.63
N VAL A 696 20.78 -22.59 -5.56
CA VAL A 696 19.85 -23.71 -5.34
C VAL A 696 20.43 -24.73 -4.35
N ASP A 697 21.72 -25.08 -4.41
CA ASP A 697 22.33 -25.94 -3.38
C ASP A 697 22.29 -25.27 -2.00
N VAL A 698 22.59 -23.96 -1.94
CA VAL A 698 22.49 -23.17 -0.71
C VAL A 698 21.04 -23.12 -0.19
N PHE A 699 20.03 -23.01 -1.05
CA PHE A 699 18.62 -23.12 -0.66
C PHE A 699 18.34 -24.49 0.01
N PHE A 700 18.63 -25.59 -0.69
CA PHE A 700 18.40 -26.95 -0.15
C PHE A 700 19.21 -27.28 1.10
N ARG A 701 20.39 -26.67 1.27
CA ARG A 701 21.30 -26.92 2.40
C ARG A 701 21.06 -26.01 3.61
N CYS A 702 20.45 -24.84 3.42
CA CYS A 702 20.39 -23.80 4.46
C CYS A 702 18.99 -23.24 4.75
N ASP A 703 17.99 -23.33 3.85
CA ASP A 703 16.64 -22.86 4.19
C ASP A 703 15.85 -23.91 4.99
N PRO A 704 15.44 -23.61 6.24
CA PRO A 704 14.81 -24.58 7.13
C PRO A 704 13.30 -24.74 6.90
N CYS A 705 12.70 -24.07 5.91
CA CYS A 705 11.25 -24.00 5.74
C CYS A 705 10.80 -24.64 4.42
N SER A 706 11.16 -24.01 3.31
CA SER A 706 10.46 -24.16 2.02
C SER A 706 10.98 -25.34 1.19
N THR A 707 12.16 -25.84 1.55
CA THR A 707 12.82 -27.02 0.95
C THR A 707 11.95 -28.27 0.98
N ARG A 708 11.07 -28.40 1.98
CA ARG A 708 10.17 -29.56 2.18
C ARG A 708 9.15 -29.79 1.04
N MET A 709 8.95 -28.83 0.13
CA MET A 709 8.00 -28.92 -1.00
C MET A 709 8.58 -29.61 -2.26
N PHE A 710 9.89 -29.78 -2.35
CA PHE A 710 10.60 -30.22 -3.55
C PHE A 710 11.43 -31.47 -3.28
N ASP A 711 11.49 -32.41 -4.23
CA ASP A 711 12.38 -33.57 -4.14
C ASP A 711 13.77 -33.14 -4.61
N ARG A 712 14.74 -33.07 -3.70
CA ARG A 712 16.06 -32.52 -4.04
C ARG A 712 16.73 -33.23 -5.23
N PRO A 713 16.68 -34.58 -5.37
CA PRO A 713 17.27 -35.25 -6.53
C PRO A 713 16.58 -34.91 -7.85
N GLY A 714 15.25 -34.93 -7.91
CA GLY A 714 14.49 -34.62 -9.12
C GLY A 714 14.60 -33.15 -9.53
N PHE A 715 14.55 -32.23 -8.56
CA PHE A 715 14.73 -30.79 -8.82
C PHE A 715 16.13 -30.46 -9.35
N LEU A 716 17.19 -31.06 -8.77
CA LEU A 716 18.55 -30.88 -9.29
C LEU A 716 18.75 -31.54 -10.66
N ALA A 717 18.09 -32.67 -10.93
CA ALA A 717 18.10 -33.28 -12.26
C ALA A 717 17.36 -32.42 -13.31
N SER A 718 16.26 -31.75 -12.93
CA SER A 718 15.50 -30.91 -13.87
C SER A 718 16.20 -29.59 -14.22
N LEU A 719 17.08 -29.07 -13.36
CA LEU A 719 17.97 -27.94 -13.68
C LEU A 719 18.99 -28.23 -14.80
N HIS A 720 19.24 -29.50 -15.12
CA HIS A 720 20.08 -29.90 -16.25
C HIS A 720 19.32 -30.03 -17.58
N LEU A 721 18.01 -29.79 -17.59
CA LEU A 721 17.21 -29.72 -18.81
C LEU A 721 17.40 -28.37 -19.52
N ASN A 722 16.97 -28.28 -20.78
CA ASN A 722 16.94 -26.98 -21.47
C ASN A 722 15.84 -26.08 -20.85
N PRO A 723 16.04 -24.75 -20.75
CA PRO A 723 15.03 -23.83 -20.17
C PRO A 723 13.66 -23.83 -20.85
N ARG A 724 13.54 -24.37 -22.07
CA ARG A 724 12.26 -24.54 -22.79
C ARG A 724 11.61 -25.91 -22.63
N ASP A 725 12.22 -26.82 -21.86
CA ASP A 725 11.60 -28.11 -21.52
C ASP A 725 10.47 -27.89 -20.50
N PRO A 726 9.25 -28.42 -20.70
CA PRO A 726 8.15 -28.30 -19.73
C PRO A 726 8.44 -28.85 -18.32
N LYS A 727 9.52 -29.63 -18.13
CA LYS A 727 9.99 -30.11 -16.82
C LYS A 727 11.07 -29.24 -16.19
N PHE A 728 11.62 -28.24 -16.89
CA PHE A 728 12.57 -27.30 -16.30
C PHE A 728 11.88 -26.46 -15.20
N PRO A 729 12.54 -26.16 -14.06
CA PRO A 729 11.90 -25.40 -12.99
C PRO A 729 11.42 -24.00 -13.41
N HIS A 730 10.16 -23.69 -13.12
CA HIS A 730 9.55 -22.40 -13.47
C HIS A 730 10.31 -21.21 -12.85
N SER A 731 10.64 -20.20 -13.65
CA SER A 731 11.50 -19.07 -13.25
C SER A 731 11.09 -18.41 -11.93
N ALA A 732 9.79 -18.25 -11.65
CA ALA A 732 9.31 -17.70 -10.38
C ALA A 732 9.84 -18.45 -9.14
N ILE A 733 9.96 -19.78 -9.22
CA ILE A 733 10.53 -20.62 -8.15
C ILE A 733 12.03 -20.35 -8.03
N LEU A 734 12.74 -20.25 -9.16
CA LEU A 734 14.18 -19.98 -9.20
C LEU A 734 14.53 -18.59 -8.64
N HIS A 735 13.76 -17.56 -8.99
CA HIS A 735 13.86 -16.24 -8.36
C HIS A 735 13.60 -16.33 -6.85
N ALA A 736 12.53 -17.00 -6.42
CA ALA A 736 12.23 -17.13 -4.99
C ALA A 736 13.32 -17.90 -4.22
N MET A 737 13.91 -18.94 -4.82
CA MET A 737 15.06 -19.67 -4.27
C MET A 737 16.31 -18.78 -4.15
N CYS A 738 16.65 -17.98 -5.17
CA CYS A 738 17.73 -16.99 -5.09
C CYS A 738 17.49 -15.97 -3.96
N ALA A 739 16.27 -15.44 -3.84
CA ALA A 739 15.89 -14.52 -2.77
C ALA A 739 16.04 -15.16 -1.38
N ALA A 740 15.61 -16.40 -1.18
CA ALA A 740 15.78 -17.13 0.09
C ALA A 740 17.26 -17.46 0.39
N ALA A 741 17.99 -18.00 -0.58
CA ALA A 741 19.38 -18.44 -0.44
C ALA A 741 20.37 -17.27 -0.24
N SER A 742 20.03 -16.06 -0.71
CA SER A 742 20.80 -14.83 -0.48
C SER A 742 21.25 -14.66 0.98
N ARG A 743 20.40 -15.03 1.95
CA ARG A 743 20.64 -14.92 3.40
C ARG A 743 21.86 -15.71 3.90
N TYR A 744 22.34 -16.66 3.11
CA TYR A 744 23.45 -17.56 3.45
C TYR A 744 24.67 -17.43 2.52
N ALA A 745 24.57 -16.67 1.42
CA ALA A 745 25.61 -16.59 0.37
C ALA A 745 25.85 -15.18 -0.22
N SER A 746 24.99 -14.18 0.04
CA SER A 746 25.10 -12.84 -0.54
C SER A 746 26.09 -11.94 0.21
N SER A 747 27.19 -11.58 -0.47
CA SER A 747 28.20 -10.62 0.01
C SER A 747 27.68 -9.19 0.13
N ASP A 748 26.66 -8.82 -0.65
CA ASP A 748 26.08 -7.46 -0.73
C ASP A 748 24.98 -7.21 0.32
N SER A 749 24.89 -8.08 1.34
CA SER A 749 23.92 -7.96 2.42
C SER A 749 24.43 -7.06 3.56
N MET A 750 23.65 -6.03 3.90
CA MET A 750 23.95 -5.07 4.97
C MET A 750 22.78 -4.99 5.95
N ILE A 751 23.06 -5.07 7.25
CA ILE A 751 22.08 -4.81 8.31
C ILE A 751 22.20 -3.34 8.75
N LEU A 752 21.09 -2.63 8.73
CA LEU A 752 20.96 -1.23 9.14
C LEU A 752 20.81 -1.08 10.66
N PRO A 753 21.07 0.11 11.24
CA PRO A 753 20.90 0.37 12.68
C PRO A 753 19.48 0.17 13.23
N ASP A 754 18.46 0.22 12.37
CA ASP A 754 17.06 -0.10 12.74
C ASP A 754 16.81 -1.61 12.89
N GLY A 755 17.75 -2.46 12.46
CA GLY A 755 17.66 -3.92 12.44
C GLY A 755 17.11 -4.50 11.14
N THR A 756 16.87 -3.70 10.11
CA THR A 756 16.47 -4.19 8.78
C THR A 756 17.69 -4.64 7.97
N ARG A 757 17.53 -5.70 7.18
CA ARG A 757 18.52 -6.14 6.20
C ARG A 757 18.19 -5.51 4.85
N ARG A 758 19.19 -4.92 4.19
CA ARG A 758 19.16 -4.56 2.77
C ARG A 758 20.05 -5.52 2.01
N ASP A 759 19.52 -6.13 0.96
CA ASP A 759 20.25 -6.99 0.05
C ASP A 759 19.71 -6.75 -1.37
N ARG A 760 20.55 -6.18 -2.24
CA ARG A 760 20.14 -5.76 -3.59
C ARG A 760 19.81 -6.95 -4.49
N PHE A 761 20.52 -8.06 -4.31
CA PHE A 761 20.29 -9.30 -5.04
C PHE A 761 18.95 -9.91 -4.60
N ALA A 762 18.71 -9.98 -3.29
CA ALA A 762 17.46 -10.50 -2.75
C ALA A 762 16.24 -9.69 -3.22
N GLU A 763 16.27 -8.35 -3.12
CA GLU A 763 15.12 -7.52 -3.51
C GLU A 763 14.87 -7.52 -5.04
N LEU A 764 15.89 -7.68 -5.88
CA LEU A 764 15.72 -7.91 -7.33
C LEU A 764 14.93 -9.20 -7.58
N HIS A 765 15.34 -10.31 -6.95
CA HIS A 765 14.68 -11.60 -7.11
C HIS A 765 13.28 -11.63 -6.45
N VAL A 766 13.05 -10.87 -5.37
CA VAL A 766 11.72 -10.61 -4.80
C VAL A 766 10.82 -9.90 -5.83
N SER A 767 11.32 -8.84 -6.48
CA SER A 767 10.57 -8.10 -7.51
C SER A 767 10.19 -9.00 -8.68
N LYS A 768 11.14 -9.77 -9.22
CA LYS A 768 10.86 -10.69 -10.34
C LYS A 768 9.89 -11.81 -9.96
N THR A 769 9.95 -12.32 -8.73
CA THR A 769 8.93 -13.26 -8.24
C THR A 769 7.54 -12.62 -8.21
N ARG A 770 7.42 -11.32 -7.88
CA ARG A 770 6.14 -10.58 -7.89
C ARG A 770 5.59 -10.36 -9.29
N GLU A 771 6.43 -10.00 -10.26
CA GLU A 771 6.02 -9.88 -11.67
C GLU A 771 5.36 -11.16 -12.20
N TYR A 772 5.85 -12.34 -11.78
CA TYR A 772 5.19 -13.63 -12.08
C TYR A 772 3.86 -13.82 -11.33
N ILE A 773 3.74 -13.36 -10.07
CA ILE A 773 2.49 -13.44 -9.30
C ILE A 773 1.41 -12.56 -9.93
N ASP A 774 1.75 -11.31 -10.26
CA ASP A 774 0.83 -10.35 -10.88
C ASP A 774 0.40 -10.83 -12.29
N SER A 775 1.33 -11.42 -13.05
CA SER A 775 1.05 -12.08 -14.33
C SER A 775 0.07 -13.25 -14.17
N THR A 776 0.34 -14.21 -13.27
CA THR A 776 -0.57 -15.33 -12.96
C THR A 776 -1.95 -14.85 -12.46
N MET A 777 -2.00 -13.75 -11.71
CA MET A 777 -3.27 -13.15 -11.27
C MET A 777 -4.08 -12.52 -12.42
N ALA A 778 -3.41 -12.07 -13.49
CA ALA A 778 -4.05 -11.54 -14.69
C ALA A 778 -4.42 -12.62 -15.73
N THR A 779 -3.58 -13.65 -15.91
CA THR A 779 -3.76 -14.70 -16.93
C THR A 779 -4.52 -15.93 -16.44
N GLY A 780 -4.41 -16.26 -15.15
CA GLY A 780 -4.81 -17.56 -14.62
C GLY A 780 -3.91 -18.73 -15.05
N SER A 781 -2.72 -18.46 -15.61
CA SER A 781 -1.73 -19.49 -15.98
C SER A 781 -0.78 -19.80 -14.82
N ASP A 782 -0.16 -20.99 -14.84
CA ASP A 782 1.00 -21.36 -14.01
C ASP A 782 0.80 -21.26 -12.48
N ILE A 783 -0.48 -21.31 -12.06
CA ILE A 783 -0.93 -21.03 -10.70
C ILE A 783 -0.21 -21.88 -9.63
N PHE A 784 0.04 -23.16 -9.91
CA PHE A 784 0.66 -24.06 -8.92
C PHE A 784 2.18 -23.80 -8.74
N PRO A 785 3.02 -23.75 -9.80
CA PRO A 785 4.41 -23.29 -9.67
C PRO A 785 4.55 -21.90 -9.03
N VAL A 786 3.67 -20.96 -9.37
CA VAL A 786 3.68 -19.61 -8.79
C VAL A 786 3.22 -19.61 -7.33
N MET A 787 2.29 -20.49 -6.92
CA MET A 787 1.95 -20.71 -5.51
C MET A 787 3.14 -21.28 -4.71
N GLN A 788 3.94 -22.19 -5.29
CA GLN A 788 5.17 -22.68 -4.66
C GLN A 788 6.20 -21.56 -4.49
N ALA A 789 6.37 -20.69 -5.50
CA ALA A 789 7.21 -19.49 -5.42
C ALA A 789 6.73 -18.50 -4.34
N CYS A 790 5.41 -18.24 -4.26
CA CYS A 790 4.80 -17.45 -3.19
C CYS A 790 5.16 -17.98 -1.80
N SER A 791 5.11 -19.29 -1.62
CA SER A 791 5.34 -19.96 -0.34
C SER A 791 6.79 -19.75 0.14
N ILE A 792 7.77 -19.89 -0.76
CA ILE A 792 9.19 -19.55 -0.48
C ILE A 792 9.31 -18.07 -0.10
N LEU A 793 8.70 -17.18 -0.89
CA LEU A 793 8.77 -15.73 -0.70
C LEU A 793 8.17 -15.27 0.64
N SER A 794 7.23 -16.04 1.19
CA SER A 794 6.55 -15.74 2.46
C SER A 794 7.38 -16.12 3.66
N TRP A 795 8.09 -17.26 3.60
CA TRP A 795 9.12 -17.59 4.58
C TRP A 795 10.31 -16.63 4.51
N TYR A 796 10.61 -16.05 3.34
CA TYR A 796 11.53 -14.92 3.22
C TYR A 796 11.00 -13.67 3.94
N PHE A 797 9.78 -13.20 3.65
CA PHE A 797 9.21 -12.01 4.31
C PHE A 797 9.06 -12.18 5.83
N TYR A 798 8.77 -13.40 6.31
CA TYR A 798 8.73 -13.71 7.74
C TYR A 798 10.11 -13.55 8.40
N GLN A 799 11.18 -14.04 7.75
CA GLN A 799 12.56 -13.91 8.23
C GLN A 799 13.04 -12.44 8.22
N GLU A 800 12.67 -11.64 7.20
CA GLU A 800 12.90 -10.19 7.17
C GLU A 800 11.95 -9.39 8.12
N GLY A 801 10.98 -10.07 8.74
CA GLY A 801 9.97 -9.49 9.62
C GLY A 801 9.07 -8.44 8.94
N ARG A 802 8.81 -8.62 7.64
CA ARG A 802 8.00 -7.77 6.77
C ARG A 802 6.50 -8.09 6.97
N TRP A 803 6.00 -7.80 8.17
CA TRP A 803 4.71 -8.31 8.66
C TRP A 803 3.50 -8.07 7.75
N VAL A 804 3.34 -6.89 7.16
CA VAL A 804 2.19 -6.59 6.27
C VAL A 804 2.15 -7.56 5.09
N GLU A 805 3.30 -7.86 4.50
CA GLU A 805 3.43 -8.76 3.35
C GLU A 805 3.27 -10.23 3.79
N VAL A 806 3.73 -10.60 4.99
CA VAL A 806 3.45 -11.91 5.64
C VAL A 806 1.94 -12.18 5.76
N TRP A 807 1.17 -11.21 6.28
CA TRP A 807 -0.28 -11.37 6.45
C TRP A 807 -1.02 -11.50 5.11
N ILE A 808 -0.69 -10.64 4.14
CA ILE A 808 -1.29 -10.66 2.81
C ILE A 808 -1.03 -12.00 2.10
N PHE A 809 0.22 -12.47 2.13
CA PHE A 809 0.60 -13.71 1.44
C PHE A 809 0.03 -14.98 2.09
N ALA A 810 -0.06 -15.04 3.43
CA ALA A 810 -0.69 -16.18 4.13
C ALA A 810 -2.17 -16.35 3.75
N GLY A 811 -2.91 -15.23 3.73
CA GLY A 811 -4.30 -15.21 3.27
C GLY A 811 -4.42 -15.57 1.79
N PHE A 812 -3.59 -14.96 0.92
CA PHE A 812 -3.58 -15.21 -0.52
C PHE A 812 -3.35 -16.69 -0.86
N GLN A 813 -2.29 -17.31 -0.32
CA GLN A 813 -1.95 -18.72 -0.60
C GLN A 813 -3.06 -19.67 -0.20
N THR A 814 -3.58 -19.54 1.03
CA THR A 814 -4.65 -20.42 1.51
C THR A 814 -5.92 -20.26 0.66
N ARG A 815 -6.21 -19.04 0.17
CA ARG A 815 -7.35 -18.75 -0.71
C ARG A 815 -7.15 -19.23 -2.16
N VAL A 816 -5.91 -19.32 -2.65
CA VAL A 816 -5.57 -19.89 -3.98
C VAL A 816 -5.49 -21.42 -3.94
N ALA A 817 -5.06 -22.01 -2.81
CA ALA A 817 -4.92 -23.45 -2.64
C ALA A 817 -6.24 -24.23 -2.69
N VAL A 818 -7.33 -23.65 -2.18
CA VAL A 818 -8.67 -24.26 -2.16
C VAL A 818 -9.25 -24.50 -3.57
N PRO A 819 -9.29 -23.54 -4.52
CA PRO A 819 -9.74 -23.81 -5.89
C PRO A 819 -8.76 -24.69 -6.71
N LEU A 820 -7.49 -24.81 -6.30
CA LEU A 820 -6.58 -25.85 -6.81
C LEU A 820 -6.93 -27.26 -6.28
N GLY A 821 -7.87 -27.38 -5.34
CA GLY A 821 -8.37 -28.63 -4.76
C GLY A 821 -7.50 -29.21 -3.64
N LEU A 822 -6.47 -28.49 -3.19
CA LEU A 822 -5.41 -29.02 -2.33
C LEU A 822 -5.88 -29.41 -0.91
N ASN A 823 -6.99 -28.83 -0.43
CA ASN A 823 -7.62 -29.16 0.86
C ASN A 823 -8.49 -30.44 0.85
N PHE A 824 -8.79 -30.95 -0.34
CA PHE A 824 -9.20 -32.30 -0.67
C PHE A 824 -8.48 -33.51 0.02
N PRO A 825 -9.01 -34.76 0.11
CA PRO A 825 -8.19 -35.99 0.24
C PRO A 825 -7.57 -36.51 -1.10
N GLY A 826 -6.23 -36.65 -1.19
CA GLY A 826 -5.47 -37.30 -2.28
C GLY A 826 -5.28 -36.55 -3.62
N THR A 827 -4.84 -35.27 -3.64
CA THR A 827 -5.63 -34.28 -4.41
C THR A 827 -5.36 -33.66 -5.80
N PHE A 828 -6.41 -33.53 -6.65
CA PHE A 828 -7.71 -34.25 -6.62
C PHE A 828 -8.03 -34.96 -7.93
N SER A 829 -8.28 -36.25 -7.77
CA SER A 829 -8.73 -37.18 -8.77
C SER A 829 -10.18 -37.58 -8.46
N HIS A 830 -11.14 -37.04 -9.21
CA HIS A 830 -12.46 -37.66 -9.31
C HIS A 830 -13.00 -37.56 -10.74
N GLN A 831 -13.25 -38.72 -11.35
CA GLN A 831 -13.48 -38.90 -12.79
C GLN A 831 -14.92 -38.55 -13.24
N THR A 832 -15.48 -37.46 -12.72
CA THR A 832 -16.85 -37.02 -13.03
C THR A 832 -16.84 -35.62 -13.64
N SER A 833 -17.15 -35.52 -14.94
CA SER A 833 -17.05 -34.32 -15.79
C SER A 833 -17.98 -33.15 -15.44
N ASN A 834 -18.61 -33.16 -14.26
CA ASN A 834 -19.65 -32.22 -13.83
C ASN A 834 -19.32 -31.53 -12.49
N ALA A 835 -18.05 -31.48 -12.07
CA ALA A 835 -17.59 -30.73 -10.91
C ALA A 835 -17.02 -29.36 -11.35
N PRO A 836 -17.79 -28.25 -11.27
CA PRO A 836 -17.30 -26.94 -11.68
C PRO A 836 -16.31 -26.36 -10.65
N GLY A 837 -15.09 -26.03 -11.08
CA GLY A 837 -14.18 -25.17 -10.33
C GLY A 837 -12.82 -25.75 -9.92
N ALA A 838 -12.47 -26.99 -10.29
CA ALA A 838 -11.12 -27.52 -10.08
C ALA A 838 -10.15 -27.01 -11.16
N TYR A 839 -9.10 -26.30 -10.76
CA TYR A 839 -8.12 -25.69 -11.69
C TYR A 839 -6.97 -26.63 -12.08
N LEU A 840 -6.68 -27.66 -11.28
CA LEU A 840 -5.66 -28.67 -11.60
C LEU A 840 -6.32 -29.96 -12.13
N PRO A 841 -5.68 -30.66 -13.08
CA PRO A 841 -6.06 -32.04 -13.40
C PRO A 841 -5.78 -32.97 -12.22
N PRO A 842 -6.28 -34.23 -12.25
CA PRO A 842 -5.77 -35.30 -11.41
C PRO A 842 -4.22 -35.37 -11.48
N PRO A 843 -3.51 -35.64 -10.37
CA PRO A 843 -2.06 -35.80 -10.40
C PRO A 843 -1.67 -36.97 -11.32
N SER A 844 -0.61 -36.77 -12.10
CA SER A 844 -0.15 -37.71 -13.12
C SER A 844 0.65 -38.89 -12.55
N ASP A 845 1.37 -38.67 -11.45
CA ASP A 845 2.12 -39.70 -10.70
C ASP A 845 2.12 -39.42 -9.19
N PHE A 846 2.82 -40.28 -8.43
CA PHE A 846 2.93 -40.17 -6.97
C PHE A 846 3.79 -38.98 -6.51
N LYS A 847 4.85 -38.61 -7.24
CA LYS A 847 5.68 -37.45 -6.89
C LYS A 847 4.87 -36.16 -7.04
N GLU A 848 4.09 -36.02 -8.13
CA GLU A 848 3.23 -34.85 -8.33
C GLU A 848 2.16 -34.72 -7.23
N LEU A 849 1.53 -35.83 -6.84
CA LEU A 849 0.62 -35.88 -5.69
C LEU A 849 1.31 -35.42 -4.40
N GLU A 850 2.52 -35.90 -4.13
CA GLU A 850 3.26 -35.59 -2.90
C GLU A 850 3.79 -34.13 -2.91
N HIS A 851 4.20 -33.57 -4.06
CA HIS A 851 4.49 -32.13 -4.21
C HIS A 851 3.25 -31.28 -3.88
N ARG A 852 2.07 -31.63 -4.42
CA ARG A 852 0.80 -30.94 -4.15
C ARG A 852 0.46 -30.98 -2.65
N ARG A 853 0.56 -32.17 -2.04
CA ARG A 853 0.35 -32.40 -0.60
C ARG A 853 1.33 -31.61 0.27
N ARG A 854 2.61 -31.59 -0.06
CA ARG A 854 3.64 -30.85 0.70
C ARG A 854 3.50 -29.34 0.56
N THR A 855 3.17 -28.85 -0.63
CA THR A 855 2.84 -27.43 -0.88
C THR A 855 1.64 -26.99 -0.04
N TRP A 856 0.61 -27.84 0.07
CA TRP A 856 -0.52 -27.61 0.97
C TRP A 856 -0.12 -27.55 2.44
N TRP A 857 0.60 -28.56 2.96
CA TRP A 857 0.98 -28.60 4.37
C TRP A 857 1.96 -27.47 4.77
N MET A 858 2.82 -27.01 3.86
CA MET A 858 3.65 -25.82 4.10
C MET A 858 2.81 -24.53 4.14
N THR A 859 1.74 -24.44 3.33
CA THR A 859 0.78 -23.32 3.39
C THR A 859 0.06 -23.30 4.74
N ILE A 860 -0.44 -24.45 5.19
CA ILE A 860 -1.13 -24.57 6.49
C ILE A 860 -0.16 -24.34 7.67
N MET A 861 1.07 -24.85 7.60
CA MET A 861 2.11 -24.57 8.60
C MET A 861 2.34 -23.06 8.73
N PHE A 862 2.41 -22.32 7.62
CA PHE A 862 2.57 -20.87 7.62
C PHE A 862 1.36 -20.16 8.26
N ASP A 863 0.12 -20.46 7.82
CA ASP A 863 -1.13 -19.89 8.35
C ASP A 863 -1.26 -20.10 9.88
N ARG A 864 -0.93 -21.29 10.39
CA ARG A 864 -0.91 -21.58 11.84
C ARG A 864 0.19 -20.83 12.60
N ILE A 865 1.37 -20.63 11.99
CA ILE A 865 2.52 -19.97 12.63
C ILE A 865 2.40 -18.44 12.64
N VAL A 866 1.84 -17.82 11.61
CA VAL A 866 1.65 -16.36 11.60
C VAL A 866 0.53 -15.93 12.56
N SER A 867 -0.54 -16.72 12.68
CA SER A 867 -1.77 -16.37 13.42
C SER A 867 -1.62 -16.24 14.96
N VAL A 868 -0.41 -16.44 15.51
CA VAL A 868 -0.05 -16.24 16.94
C VAL A 868 -0.56 -14.91 17.50
N GLY A 869 -0.63 -13.86 16.67
CA GLY A 869 -1.05 -12.50 17.05
C GLY A 869 -2.52 -12.35 17.51
N GLY A 870 -3.29 -13.43 17.63
CA GLY A 870 -4.69 -13.41 18.06
C GLY A 870 -5.70 -13.25 16.92
N TRP A 871 -5.30 -13.64 15.71
CA TRP A 871 -6.15 -13.65 14.51
C TRP A 871 -6.87 -15.00 14.34
N LEU A 872 -7.80 -15.07 13.40
CA LEU A 872 -8.39 -16.33 12.93
C LEU A 872 -7.58 -16.86 11.73
N HIS A 873 -7.39 -18.17 11.70
CA HIS A 873 -6.76 -18.88 10.59
C HIS A 873 -7.53 -18.71 9.27
N ALA A 874 -6.83 -18.71 8.15
CA ALA A 874 -7.43 -18.52 6.82
C ALA A 874 -8.33 -19.69 6.36
N ILE A 875 -8.25 -20.85 7.01
CA ILE A 875 -9.15 -22.01 6.84
C ILE A 875 -9.42 -22.72 8.18
N ASP A 876 -10.66 -23.17 8.43
CA ASP A 876 -11.03 -23.96 9.61
C ASP A 876 -10.43 -25.38 9.52
N GLU A 877 -10.07 -26.00 10.65
CA GLU A 877 -9.45 -27.33 10.64
C GLU A 877 -10.36 -28.41 10.00
N LYS A 878 -11.68 -28.20 10.02
CA LYS A 878 -12.68 -29.12 9.45
C LYS A 878 -12.68 -29.16 7.92
N ASP A 879 -12.18 -28.11 7.27
CA ASP A 879 -12.16 -27.99 5.80
C ASP A 879 -10.88 -28.60 5.18
N ILE A 880 -10.03 -29.21 6.02
CA ILE A 880 -8.76 -29.85 5.66
C ILE A 880 -8.91 -31.38 5.64
N GLY A 881 -9.24 -31.92 4.46
CA GLY A 881 -9.36 -33.37 4.23
C GLY A 881 -8.06 -34.08 3.85
N THR A 882 -7.02 -33.34 3.45
CA THR A 882 -5.75 -33.84 2.93
C THR A 882 -5.00 -34.75 3.91
N GLU A 883 -4.38 -35.81 3.39
CA GLU A 883 -3.51 -36.69 4.19
C GLU A 883 -2.18 -36.01 4.49
N PHE A 884 -1.53 -36.41 5.59
CA PHE A 884 -0.17 -36.01 5.96
C PHE A 884 0.86 -36.53 4.92
N PRO A 885 1.99 -35.83 4.74
CA PRO A 885 3.08 -36.26 3.86
C PRO A 885 3.58 -37.70 4.09
N CYS A 886 4.15 -38.33 3.06
CA CYS A 886 5.03 -39.49 3.27
C CYS A 886 6.33 -39.06 3.96
N ARG A 887 7.17 -40.01 4.40
CA ARG A 887 8.42 -39.69 5.09
C ARG A 887 9.40 -39.02 4.12
N ALA A 888 10.24 -38.09 4.60
CA ALA A 888 11.19 -37.36 3.76
C ALA A 888 12.10 -38.29 2.93
N GLU A 889 12.58 -39.39 3.54
CA GLU A 889 13.37 -40.43 2.87
C GLU A 889 12.64 -41.11 1.70
N GLU A 890 11.31 -41.23 1.78
CA GLU A 890 10.47 -41.85 0.74
C GLU A 890 10.25 -40.86 -0.41
N PHE A 891 10.04 -39.58 -0.10
CA PHE A 891 9.83 -38.52 -1.09
C PHE A 891 11.08 -38.20 -1.93
N GLU A 892 12.28 -38.27 -1.32
CA GLU A 892 13.55 -38.09 -2.04
C GLU A 892 14.01 -39.34 -2.82
N SER A 893 13.22 -40.43 -2.83
CA SER A 893 13.61 -41.70 -3.43
C SER A 893 12.96 -41.97 -4.80
N GLU A 894 13.62 -42.81 -5.62
CA GLU A 894 13.16 -43.22 -6.95
C GLU A 894 12.42 -44.57 -6.92
N SER A 895 11.55 -44.81 -5.93
CA SER A 895 10.79 -46.06 -5.80
C SER A 895 9.38 -45.81 -5.29
N ASP A 896 8.43 -46.68 -5.66
CA ASP A 896 7.04 -46.55 -5.24
C ASP A 896 6.86 -46.92 -3.76
N PHE A 897 6.32 -45.99 -2.96
CA PHE A 897 5.99 -46.19 -1.55
C PHE A 897 4.48 -46.04 -1.26
N PRO A 898 3.94 -46.72 -0.23
CA PRO A 898 2.54 -46.59 0.13
C PRO A 898 2.25 -45.20 0.69
N SER A 899 1.32 -44.48 0.06
CA SER A 899 0.83 -43.17 0.52
C SER A 899 0.41 -43.22 2.00
N ASN A 900 0.76 -42.18 2.76
CA ASN A 900 0.36 -42.04 4.15
C ASN A 900 -1.17 -41.86 4.25
N PRO A 901 -1.89 -42.71 5.00
CA PRO A 901 -3.35 -42.64 5.14
C PRO A 901 -3.80 -41.74 6.31
N GLN A 902 -2.88 -41.17 7.09
CA GLN A 902 -3.24 -40.32 8.24
C GLN A 902 -3.72 -38.94 7.75
N ASN A 903 -4.83 -38.46 8.29
CA ASN A 903 -5.38 -37.11 8.10
C ASN A 903 -5.87 -36.54 9.44
N LEU A 904 -6.36 -35.30 9.49
CA LEU A 904 -6.77 -34.65 10.75
C LEU A 904 -7.97 -35.32 11.46
N ALA A 905 -8.78 -36.08 10.72
CA ALA A 905 -9.87 -36.89 11.26
C ALA A 905 -9.41 -38.27 11.80
N SER A 906 -8.13 -38.63 11.66
CA SER A 906 -7.62 -39.94 12.05
C SER A 906 -7.57 -40.11 13.57
N LEU A 907 -8.15 -41.21 14.06
CA LEU A 907 -8.20 -41.53 15.49
C LEU A 907 -6.78 -41.65 16.08
N HIS A 908 -6.55 -41.02 17.23
CA HIS A 908 -5.27 -41.00 17.94
C HIS A 908 -4.08 -40.38 17.16
N LEU A 909 -4.30 -39.58 16.11
CA LEU A 909 -3.27 -38.93 15.28
C LEU A 909 -2.08 -38.32 16.07
N TYR A 910 -2.37 -37.70 17.21
CA TYR A 910 -1.42 -37.00 18.08
C TYR A 910 -0.84 -37.88 19.20
N THR A 911 -1.46 -39.02 19.52
CA THR A 911 -1.09 -39.86 20.67
C THR A 911 -0.61 -41.26 20.27
N ARG A 912 -0.64 -41.59 18.97
CA ARG A 912 -0.17 -42.85 18.40
C ARG A 912 0.53 -42.58 17.06
N HIS A 913 1.85 -42.76 17.06
CA HIS A 913 2.72 -42.46 15.92
C HIS A 913 3.21 -43.78 15.31
N GLU A 914 2.63 -44.17 14.17
CA GLU A 914 3.00 -45.41 13.47
C GLU A 914 4.39 -45.27 12.84
N PRO A 915 5.37 -46.15 13.14
CA PRO A 915 6.74 -46.01 12.65
C PRO A 915 6.86 -45.88 11.14
N GLN A 916 5.97 -46.54 10.39
CA GLN A 916 5.96 -46.52 8.91
C GLN A 916 5.56 -45.17 8.29
N TYR A 917 4.98 -44.23 9.06
CA TYR A 917 4.56 -42.90 8.58
C TYR A 917 5.13 -41.75 9.43
N THR A 918 5.95 -42.05 10.45
CA THR A 918 6.44 -41.07 11.41
C THR A 918 7.89 -40.69 11.08
N ASP A 919 8.09 -39.42 10.77
CA ASP A 919 9.40 -38.77 10.74
C ASP A 919 9.34 -37.43 11.50
N SER A 920 10.47 -36.73 11.56
CA SER A 920 10.60 -35.45 12.27
C SER A 920 9.71 -34.35 11.68
N PHE A 921 9.51 -34.33 10.36
CA PHE A 921 8.66 -33.37 9.67
C PHE A 921 7.16 -33.58 9.97
N ASN A 922 6.68 -34.83 9.93
CA ASN A 922 5.31 -35.17 10.33
C ASN A 922 5.06 -34.93 11.83
N LEU A 923 6.07 -35.13 12.70
CA LEU A 923 5.97 -34.73 14.12
C LEU A 923 5.91 -33.21 14.29
N PHE A 924 6.68 -32.44 13.51
CA PHE A 924 6.66 -30.97 13.54
C PHE A 924 5.31 -30.41 13.02
N LEU A 925 4.79 -30.94 11.91
CA LEU A 925 3.44 -30.59 11.42
C LEU A 925 2.36 -30.84 12.48
N LYS A 926 2.39 -32.00 13.16
CA LYS A 926 1.46 -32.29 14.26
C LYS A 926 1.61 -31.31 15.43
N ALA A 927 2.85 -30.93 15.80
CA ALA A 927 3.09 -29.94 16.84
C ALA A 927 2.55 -28.55 16.46
N VAL A 928 2.73 -28.11 15.21
CA VAL A 928 2.18 -26.83 14.70
C VAL A 928 0.64 -26.85 14.65
N MET A 929 0.02 -27.97 14.29
CA MET A 929 -1.45 -28.09 14.34
C MET A 929 -1.99 -28.05 15.78
N LEU A 930 -1.28 -28.63 16.76
CA LEU A 930 -1.64 -28.49 18.19
C LEU A 930 -1.50 -27.04 18.68
N PHE A 931 -0.44 -26.34 18.29
CA PHE A 931 -0.29 -24.90 18.55
C PHE A 931 -1.45 -24.11 17.93
N GLY A 932 -1.82 -24.44 16.69
CA GLY A 932 -2.98 -23.90 15.98
C GLY A 932 -4.31 -24.11 16.71
N ARG A 933 -4.52 -25.26 17.34
CA ARG A 933 -5.71 -25.51 18.16
C ARG A 933 -5.74 -24.62 19.41
N VAL A 934 -4.58 -24.30 19.99
CA VAL A 934 -4.47 -23.35 21.13
C VAL A 934 -4.74 -21.90 20.70
N THR A 935 -4.20 -21.44 19.57
CA THR A 935 -4.48 -20.08 19.08
C THR A 935 -5.95 -19.93 18.68
N ASP A 936 -6.52 -20.92 17.99
CA ASP A 936 -7.94 -20.92 17.61
C ASP A 936 -8.87 -20.92 18.84
N PHE A 937 -8.59 -21.78 19.84
CA PHE A 937 -9.29 -21.82 21.11
C PHE A 937 -9.26 -20.47 21.83
N ASN A 938 -8.07 -19.85 21.96
CA ASN A 938 -7.91 -18.56 22.62
C ASN A 938 -8.64 -17.43 21.87
N THR A 939 -8.47 -17.33 20.55
CA THR A 939 -9.12 -16.30 19.72
C THR A 939 -10.63 -16.45 19.75
N ARG A 940 -11.18 -17.66 19.54
CA ARG A 940 -12.64 -17.88 19.54
C ARG A 940 -13.27 -17.71 20.91
N ASN A 941 -12.58 -18.06 22.00
CA ASN A 941 -13.09 -17.80 23.35
C ASN A 941 -13.06 -16.30 23.69
N ARG A 942 -12.02 -15.57 23.29
CA ARG A 942 -11.98 -14.10 23.45
C ARG A 942 -13.12 -13.40 22.71
N LEU A 943 -13.44 -13.87 21.50
CA LEU A 943 -14.56 -13.35 20.69
C LEU A 943 -15.95 -13.71 21.26
N ARG A 944 -16.11 -14.88 21.89
CA ARG A 944 -17.42 -15.37 22.36
C ARG A 944 -17.74 -15.07 23.82
N SER A 945 -16.71 -14.89 24.66
CA SER A 945 -16.83 -14.84 26.11
C SER A 945 -16.11 -13.64 26.74
N GLY A 946 -15.50 -12.78 25.92
CA GLY A 946 -14.71 -11.63 26.38
C GLY A 946 -13.32 -12.01 26.91
N LEU A 947 -12.69 -11.08 27.64
CA LEU A 947 -11.40 -11.33 28.30
C LEU A 947 -11.61 -12.22 29.54
N PRO A 948 -10.87 -13.34 29.69
CA PRO A 948 -10.94 -14.16 30.90
C PRO A 948 -10.53 -13.36 32.15
N SER A 949 -11.20 -13.62 33.27
CA SER A 949 -10.76 -13.07 34.56
C SER A 949 -9.53 -13.84 35.05
N LYS A 950 -8.51 -13.13 35.57
CA LYS A 950 -7.32 -13.77 36.17
C LYS A 950 -7.66 -14.77 37.29
N ASN A 951 -8.80 -14.57 37.96
CA ASN A 951 -9.26 -15.40 39.07
C ASN A 951 -10.19 -16.54 38.62
N GLN A 952 -10.38 -16.73 37.31
CA GLN A 952 -11.21 -17.79 36.74
C GLN A 952 -10.42 -19.09 36.62
N ASN A 953 -10.97 -20.20 37.12
CA ASN A 953 -10.41 -21.53 36.85
C ASN A 953 -10.57 -21.86 35.34
N PRO A 954 -9.49 -21.97 34.55
CA PRO A 954 -9.60 -22.20 33.11
C PRO A 954 -10.17 -23.57 32.77
N PHE A 955 -10.03 -24.57 33.66
CA PHE A 955 -10.58 -25.91 33.47
C PHE A 955 -12.13 -25.96 33.48
N HIS A 956 -12.80 -24.85 33.79
CA HIS A 956 -14.25 -24.71 33.62
C HIS A 956 -14.66 -24.27 32.19
N LEU A 957 -13.71 -23.89 31.33
CA LEU A 957 -13.97 -23.54 29.93
C LEU A 957 -14.13 -24.82 29.08
N PRO A 958 -15.20 -24.95 28.26
CA PRO A 958 -15.41 -26.13 27.42
C PRO A 958 -14.21 -26.41 26.50
N GLY A 959 -13.69 -27.63 26.54
CA GLY A 959 -12.52 -28.06 25.77
C GLY A 959 -11.14 -27.70 26.37
N PHE A 960 -11.05 -26.87 27.42
CA PHE A 960 -9.76 -26.49 28.00
C PHE A 960 -9.00 -27.69 28.58
N GLN A 961 -9.68 -28.53 29.37
CA GLN A 961 -9.06 -29.70 30.00
C GLN A 961 -8.54 -30.72 28.98
N GLU A 962 -9.25 -30.87 27.86
CA GLU A 962 -8.88 -31.77 26.76
C GLU A 962 -7.63 -31.25 26.04
N LEU A 963 -7.55 -29.93 25.83
CA LEU A 963 -6.44 -29.29 25.15
C LEU A 963 -5.18 -29.17 26.02
N ASP A 964 -5.31 -28.83 27.32
CA ASP A 964 -4.22 -28.91 28.30
C ASP A 964 -3.63 -30.32 28.35
N ARG A 965 -4.47 -31.35 28.52
CA ARG A 965 -4.01 -32.74 28.59
C ARG A 965 -3.25 -33.14 27.31
N LEU A 966 -3.78 -32.77 26.14
CA LEU A 966 -3.19 -33.14 24.85
C LEU A 966 -1.85 -32.45 24.60
N VAL A 967 -1.77 -31.13 24.83
CA VAL A 967 -0.56 -30.32 24.59
C VAL A 967 0.50 -30.57 25.66
N CYS A 968 0.11 -30.67 26.92
CA CYS A 968 1.02 -30.65 28.05
C CYS A 968 1.43 -32.04 28.57
N THR A 969 0.87 -33.11 28.02
CA THR A 969 1.18 -34.49 28.44
C THR A 969 1.09 -35.49 27.28
N ASP A 970 -0.12 -35.77 26.77
CA ASP A 970 -0.33 -36.92 25.88
C ASP A 970 0.50 -36.85 24.58
N PHE A 971 0.66 -35.67 23.96
CA PHE A 971 1.47 -35.52 22.75
C PHE A 971 2.95 -35.80 23.01
N LEU A 972 3.58 -35.11 23.98
CA LEU A 972 5.03 -35.21 24.23
C LEU A 972 5.48 -36.59 24.74
N GLU A 973 4.64 -37.27 25.53
CA GLU A 973 4.95 -38.61 26.05
C GLU A 973 4.86 -39.70 24.97
N SER A 974 3.97 -39.51 23.98
CA SER A 974 3.69 -40.48 22.91
C SER A 974 4.78 -40.62 21.84
N PHE A 975 5.78 -39.72 21.80
CA PHE A 975 6.87 -39.76 20.81
C PHE A 975 7.55 -41.15 20.82
N PRO A 976 7.78 -41.80 19.65
CA PRO A 976 8.56 -43.04 19.59
C PRO A 976 9.96 -42.85 20.19
N GLN A 977 10.56 -43.90 20.74
CA GLN A 977 11.81 -43.80 21.52
C GLN A 977 12.95 -43.08 20.76
N GLN A 978 13.07 -43.31 19.45
CA GLN A 978 14.06 -42.63 18.59
C GLN A 978 13.87 -41.11 18.51
N TYR A 979 12.64 -40.61 18.68
CA TYR A 979 12.29 -39.17 18.65
C TYR A 979 12.11 -38.54 20.05
N LYS A 980 12.46 -39.25 21.14
CA LYS A 980 12.41 -38.66 22.50
C LYS A 980 13.59 -37.73 22.82
N HIS A 981 14.65 -37.76 22.02
CA HIS A 981 15.80 -36.83 22.13
C HIS A 981 15.52 -35.50 21.39
N LEU A 982 16.34 -34.47 21.61
CA LEU A 982 16.10 -33.10 21.11
C LEU A 982 16.51 -32.84 19.64
N GLY A 983 16.85 -33.85 18.84
CA GLY A 983 17.46 -33.66 17.51
C GLY A 983 18.92 -33.18 17.54
N ILE A 984 19.50 -33.07 18.74
CA ILE A 984 20.91 -32.73 18.97
C ILE A 984 21.67 -34.05 19.16
N GLY A 985 22.45 -34.44 18.15
CA GLY A 985 23.26 -35.67 18.13
C GLY A 985 24.62 -35.52 18.82
N GLY A 986 25.24 -36.66 19.17
CA GLY A 986 26.61 -36.69 19.71
C GLY A 986 27.71 -36.48 18.66
N ASP A 987 27.43 -36.82 17.39
CA ASP A 987 28.27 -36.46 16.26
C ASP A 987 27.89 -35.07 15.74
N MET A 988 28.86 -34.15 15.75
CA MET A 988 28.75 -32.72 15.39
C MET A 988 28.26 -32.41 13.95
N ALA A 989 27.91 -33.42 13.16
CA ALA A 989 27.57 -33.28 11.74
C ALA A 989 26.07 -33.08 11.46
N ASN A 990 25.20 -33.77 12.20
CA ASN A 990 23.76 -33.84 11.88
C ASN A 990 22.91 -33.30 13.05
N PHE A 991 22.25 -32.16 12.81
CA PHE A 991 21.24 -31.58 13.68
C PHE A 991 19.87 -31.62 13.00
N ASP A 992 18.88 -32.17 13.69
CA ASP A 992 17.51 -32.27 13.20
C ASP A 992 16.66 -31.09 13.70
N SER A 993 16.56 -30.05 12.87
CA SER A 993 15.76 -28.86 13.19
C SER A 993 14.26 -29.14 13.27
N ASP A 994 13.75 -30.15 12.55
CA ASP A 994 12.31 -30.45 12.57
C ASP A 994 11.96 -31.17 13.87
N LEU A 995 12.80 -32.11 14.32
CA LEU A 995 12.64 -32.78 15.61
C LEU A 995 12.83 -31.82 16.78
N TYR A 996 13.82 -30.91 16.70
CA TYR A 996 13.99 -29.86 17.70
C TYR A 996 12.71 -29.01 17.82
N MET A 997 12.18 -28.52 16.70
CA MET A 997 10.94 -27.72 16.70
C MET A 997 9.71 -28.52 17.12
N ALA A 998 9.55 -29.78 16.70
CA ALA A 998 8.46 -30.67 17.11
C ALA A 998 8.38 -30.84 18.64
N ARG A 999 9.51 -30.70 19.35
CA ARG A 999 9.59 -30.78 20.81
C ARG A 999 9.49 -29.42 21.51
N ILE A 1000 9.81 -28.31 20.83
CA ILE A 1000 9.71 -26.95 21.39
C ILE A 1000 8.31 -26.33 21.22
N VAL A 1001 7.66 -26.52 20.07
CA VAL A 1001 6.34 -25.92 19.78
C VAL A 1001 5.25 -26.30 20.80
N PRO A 1002 5.19 -27.52 21.36
CA PRO A 1002 4.25 -27.86 22.43
C PRO A 1002 4.44 -27.04 23.72
N TYR A 1003 5.67 -26.60 24.04
CA TYR A 1003 5.91 -25.70 25.17
C TYR A 1003 5.47 -24.26 24.86
N ALA A 1004 5.67 -23.78 23.63
CA ALA A 1004 5.09 -22.51 23.20
C ALA A 1004 3.55 -22.54 23.23
N ALA A 1005 2.94 -23.66 22.83
CA ALA A 1005 1.49 -23.89 22.94
C ALA A 1005 1.01 -23.92 24.41
N MET A 1006 1.74 -24.59 25.31
CA MET A 1006 1.47 -24.60 26.75
C MET A 1006 1.51 -23.19 27.35
N ILE A 1007 2.52 -22.37 27.02
CA ILE A 1007 2.57 -20.96 27.44
C ILE A 1007 1.36 -20.21 26.88
N THR A 1008 1.06 -20.37 25.59
CA THR A 1008 -0.02 -19.64 24.92
C THR A 1008 -1.40 -19.98 25.50
N LEU A 1009 -1.64 -21.23 25.89
CA LEU A 1009 -2.89 -21.68 26.52
C LEU A 1009 -3.06 -21.13 27.95
N HIS A 1010 -1.98 -21.07 28.73
CA HIS A 1010 -2.04 -20.77 30.17
C HIS A 1010 -1.69 -19.31 30.55
N ASN A 1011 -1.05 -18.52 29.68
CA ASN A 1011 -0.52 -17.20 30.04
C ASN A 1011 -1.59 -16.22 30.59
N ASN A 1012 -2.82 -16.28 30.08
CA ASN A 1012 -3.92 -15.42 30.55
C ASN A 1012 -4.41 -15.77 31.97
N PHE A 1013 -3.98 -16.90 32.52
CA PHE A 1013 -4.40 -17.47 33.81
C PHE A 1013 -3.21 -17.62 34.78
N ILE A 1014 -2.08 -16.94 34.53
CA ILE A 1014 -0.95 -16.91 35.46
C ILE A 1014 -1.32 -16.10 36.71
N ASP A 1015 -1.06 -16.71 37.86
CA ASP A 1015 -1.14 -16.13 39.19
C ASP A 1015 0.06 -16.64 40.01
N PHE A 1016 1.01 -15.75 40.32
CA PHE A 1016 2.20 -16.11 41.09
C PHE A 1016 2.00 -16.02 42.61
N ALA A 1017 0.90 -15.42 43.08
CA ALA A 1017 0.56 -15.35 44.51
C ALA A 1017 -0.07 -16.66 45.02
N ASN A 1018 -0.39 -17.59 44.12
CA ASN A 1018 -1.04 -18.86 44.41
C ASN A 1018 -0.16 -20.04 43.98
N ASP A 1019 0.53 -20.64 44.95
CA ASP A 1019 1.38 -21.83 44.75
C ASP A 1019 0.63 -23.07 44.19
N GLN A 1020 -0.71 -23.06 44.20
CA GLN A 1020 -1.54 -24.12 43.62
C GLN A 1020 -2.03 -23.80 42.20
N SER A 1021 -1.62 -22.67 41.60
CA SER A 1021 -2.01 -22.31 40.24
C SER A 1021 -1.36 -23.23 39.19
N VAL A 1022 -2.16 -24.15 38.67
CA VAL A 1022 -1.74 -25.09 37.60
C VAL A 1022 -1.21 -24.34 36.37
N SER A 1023 -1.83 -23.23 35.99
CA SER A 1023 -1.39 -22.41 34.86
C SER A 1023 -0.01 -21.80 35.08
N THR A 1024 0.27 -21.30 36.29
CA THR A 1024 1.60 -20.79 36.66
C THR A 1024 2.64 -21.91 36.60
N MET A 1025 2.33 -23.10 37.14
CA MET A 1025 3.22 -24.27 37.06
C MET A 1025 3.49 -24.71 35.60
N ARG A 1026 2.46 -24.75 34.75
CA ARG A 1026 2.58 -25.07 33.31
C ARG A 1026 3.47 -24.05 32.59
N CYS A 1027 3.22 -22.76 32.74
CA CYS A 1027 4.03 -21.71 32.10
C CYS A 1027 5.50 -21.73 32.54
N ILE A 1028 5.78 -21.91 33.84
CA ILE A 1028 7.16 -22.00 34.36
C ILE A 1028 7.85 -23.28 33.84
N HIS A 1029 7.15 -24.42 33.81
CA HIS A 1029 7.68 -25.68 33.27
C HIS A 1029 8.05 -25.55 31.78
N ALA A 1030 7.15 -25.02 30.96
CA ALA A 1030 7.41 -24.79 29.53
C ALA A 1030 8.58 -23.84 29.29
N THR A 1031 8.65 -22.75 30.06
CA THR A 1031 9.73 -21.76 29.99
C THR A 1031 11.09 -22.38 30.30
N ARG A 1032 11.17 -23.21 31.35
CA ARG A 1032 12.39 -23.96 31.70
C ARG A 1032 12.76 -24.98 30.63
N ALA A 1033 11.80 -25.71 30.06
CA ALA A 1033 12.07 -26.68 29.00
C ALA A 1033 12.62 -26.01 27.71
N ILE A 1034 12.19 -24.78 27.40
CA ILE A 1034 12.72 -23.97 26.29
C ILE A 1034 14.16 -23.49 26.60
N LEU A 1035 14.43 -23.03 27.83
CA LEU A 1035 15.78 -22.65 28.29
C LEU A 1035 16.75 -23.84 28.29
N ASP A 1036 16.34 -24.99 28.84
CA ASP A 1036 17.13 -26.23 28.87
C ASP A 1036 17.51 -26.74 27.48
N ALA A 1037 16.65 -26.51 26.47
CA ALA A 1037 16.94 -26.87 25.09
C ALA A 1037 17.87 -25.85 24.41
N LEU A 1038 17.70 -24.55 24.69
CA LEU A 1038 18.59 -23.49 24.22
C LEU A 1038 20.01 -23.62 24.80
N HIS A 1039 20.14 -23.98 26.09
CA HIS A 1039 21.43 -24.27 26.72
C HIS A 1039 22.11 -25.47 26.04
N LYS A 1040 21.41 -26.61 25.88
CA LYS A 1040 21.95 -27.80 25.18
C LYS A 1040 22.31 -27.54 23.72
N LEU A 1041 21.66 -26.59 23.05
CA LEU A 1041 22.03 -26.17 21.71
C LEU A 1041 23.29 -25.27 21.73
N SER A 1042 23.42 -24.41 22.74
CA SER A 1042 24.58 -23.53 22.95
C SER A 1042 25.83 -24.26 23.45
N GLU A 1043 25.69 -25.50 23.95
CA GLU A 1043 26.80 -26.44 24.20
C GLU A 1043 27.43 -27.00 22.89
N THR A 1044 26.79 -26.78 21.74
CA THR A 1044 27.26 -27.26 20.43
C THR A 1044 27.88 -26.15 19.57
N SER A 1045 28.64 -26.53 18.53
CA SER A 1045 29.12 -25.59 17.51
C SER A 1045 28.12 -25.37 16.36
N LEU A 1046 26.82 -25.52 16.60
CA LEU A 1046 25.79 -25.40 15.58
C LEU A 1046 25.42 -23.93 15.30
N ASP A 1047 25.22 -23.60 14.03
CA ASP A 1047 24.79 -22.28 13.57
C ASP A 1047 23.29 -22.08 13.86
N THR A 1048 22.98 -21.54 15.05
CA THR A 1048 21.60 -21.34 15.55
C THR A 1048 20.74 -20.44 14.65
N THR A 1049 21.34 -19.66 13.74
CA THR A 1049 20.58 -18.87 12.76
C THR A 1049 19.92 -19.72 11.66
N ARG A 1050 20.26 -21.01 11.57
CA ARG A 1050 19.64 -22.00 10.67
C ARG A 1050 18.41 -22.69 11.26
N LEU A 1051 18.07 -22.41 12.52
CA LEU A 1051 16.82 -22.89 13.11
C LEU A 1051 15.62 -22.34 12.35
N HIS A 1052 14.54 -23.12 12.27
CA HIS A 1052 13.25 -22.66 11.76
C HIS A 1052 12.81 -21.36 12.48
N PRO A 1053 12.44 -20.27 11.77
CA PRO A 1053 12.35 -18.92 12.33
C PRO A 1053 11.23 -18.71 13.35
N PHE A 1054 10.31 -19.68 13.49
CA PHE A 1054 9.35 -19.72 14.59
C PHE A 1054 10.00 -19.91 15.98
N ILE A 1055 11.25 -20.39 16.05
CA ILE A 1055 11.97 -20.52 17.34
C ILE A 1055 12.09 -19.19 18.08
N VAL A 1056 12.19 -18.07 17.34
CA VAL A 1056 12.30 -16.72 17.91
C VAL A 1056 11.03 -16.35 18.68
N ILE A 1057 9.85 -16.74 18.18
CA ILE A 1057 8.57 -16.56 18.91
C ILE A 1057 8.52 -17.48 20.14
N CYS A 1058 9.07 -18.69 20.07
CA CYS A 1058 9.14 -19.59 21.23
C CYS A 1058 10.04 -19.01 22.35
N TRP A 1059 11.18 -18.42 22.00
CA TRP A 1059 12.05 -17.70 22.95
C TRP A 1059 11.38 -16.44 23.51
N TYR A 1060 10.70 -15.66 22.67
CA TYR A 1060 9.92 -14.49 23.09
C TYR A 1060 8.81 -14.85 24.09
N LEU A 1061 8.02 -15.90 23.82
CA LEU A 1061 6.96 -16.36 24.72
C LEU A 1061 7.51 -16.83 26.08
N ALA A 1062 8.63 -17.55 26.08
CA ALA A 1062 9.35 -17.91 27.31
C ALA A 1062 9.83 -16.66 28.08
N ALA A 1063 10.39 -15.67 27.38
CA ALA A 1063 10.87 -14.43 27.99
C ALA A 1063 9.72 -13.57 28.55
N VAL A 1064 8.55 -13.56 27.92
CA VAL A 1064 7.34 -12.89 28.44
C VAL A 1064 6.85 -13.52 29.75
N VAL A 1065 6.98 -14.84 29.94
CA VAL A 1065 6.72 -15.48 31.24
C VAL A 1065 7.78 -15.04 32.28
N GLN A 1066 9.06 -15.01 31.89
CA GLN A 1066 10.14 -14.59 32.79
C GLN A 1066 10.04 -13.11 33.22
N VAL A 1067 9.64 -12.20 32.32
CA VAL A 1067 9.44 -10.78 32.67
C VAL A 1067 8.32 -10.63 33.71
N GLN A 1068 7.23 -11.40 33.59
CA GLN A 1068 6.15 -11.41 34.60
C GLN A 1068 6.62 -12.02 35.94
N LEU A 1069 7.43 -13.09 35.92
CA LEU A 1069 8.00 -13.68 37.13
C LEU A 1069 9.02 -12.75 37.81
N CYS A 1070 9.84 -12.04 37.03
CA CYS A 1070 10.78 -11.03 37.52
C CYS A 1070 10.04 -9.90 38.24
N LYS A 1071 8.96 -9.39 37.64
CA LYS A 1071 8.08 -8.38 38.26
C LYS A 1071 7.58 -8.85 39.64
N TYR A 1072 7.13 -10.09 39.76
CA TYR A 1072 6.67 -10.65 41.03
C TYR A 1072 7.79 -10.72 42.09
N PHE A 1073 9.02 -11.10 41.72
CA PHE A 1073 10.14 -11.10 42.67
C PHE A 1073 10.60 -9.69 43.07
N ILE A 1074 10.47 -8.70 42.18
CA ILE A 1074 10.66 -7.28 42.50
C ILE A 1074 9.58 -6.81 43.50
N GLU A 1075 8.31 -7.12 43.26
CA GLU A 1075 7.19 -6.78 44.15
C GLU A 1075 7.28 -7.46 45.53
N LEU A 1076 7.88 -8.65 45.61
CA LEU A 1076 8.21 -9.33 46.88
C LEU A 1076 9.50 -8.82 47.56
N GLY A 1077 10.34 -8.06 46.85
CA GLY A 1077 11.64 -7.59 47.36
C GLY A 1077 12.69 -8.70 47.51
N ASP A 1078 12.74 -9.69 46.62
CA ASP A 1078 13.73 -10.77 46.63
C ASP A 1078 14.82 -10.58 45.55
N PRO A 1079 15.95 -9.91 45.88
CA PRO A 1079 17.00 -9.61 44.90
C PRO A 1079 17.78 -10.85 44.44
N SER A 1080 17.68 -11.98 45.15
CA SER A 1080 18.41 -13.21 44.77
C SER A 1080 17.68 -13.96 43.67
N ARG A 1081 16.35 -14.07 43.77
CA ARG A 1081 15.51 -14.68 42.72
C ARG A 1081 15.34 -13.75 41.54
N GLU A 1082 15.18 -12.44 41.78
CA GLU A 1082 15.22 -11.39 40.75
C GLU A 1082 16.47 -11.52 39.86
N GLY A 1083 17.67 -11.53 40.45
CA GLY A 1083 18.94 -11.60 39.70
C GLY A 1083 19.10 -12.87 38.84
N THR A 1084 18.53 -13.99 39.27
CA THR A 1084 18.54 -15.24 38.50
C THR A 1084 17.63 -15.13 37.27
N VAL A 1085 16.42 -14.60 37.43
CA VAL A 1085 15.46 -14.43 36.32
C VAL A 1085 15.97 -13.37 35.32
N TRP A 1086 16.67 -12.32 35.75
CA TRP A 1086 17.38 -11.41 34.83
C TRP A 1086 18.40 -12.14 33.95
N GLY A 1087 19.16 -13.08 34.52
CA GLY A 1087 20.06 -13.95 33.74
C GLY A 1087 19.32 -14.77 32.68
N GLU A 1088 18.20 -15.41 33.04
CA GLU A 1088 17.37 -16.20 32.12
C GLU A 1088 16.71 -15.34 31.01
N ILE A 1089 16.26 -14.12 31.33
CA ILE A 1089 15.79 -13.14 30.34
C ILE A 1089 16.93 -12.75 29.39
N ASN A 1090 18.12 -12.47 29.93
CA ASN A 1090 19.28 -12.06 29.15
C ASN A 1090 19.73 -13.16 28.18
N VAL A 1091 19.72 -14.45 28.58
CA VAL A 1091 20.00 -15.60 27.69
C VAL A 1091 19.03 -15.64 26.49
N LEU A 1092 17.72 -15.54 26.73
CA LEU A 1092 16.70 -15.55 25.66
C LEU A 1092 16.84 -14.31 24.75
N ARG A 1093 17.16 -13.14 25.33
CA ARG A 1093 17.39 -11.90 24.59
C ARG A 1093 18.60 -12.03 23.65
N PHE A 1094 19.73 -12.52 24.15
CA PHE A 1094 20.94 -12.72 23.34
C PHE A 1094 20.76 -13.78 22.24
N ALA A 1095 19.97 -14.84 22.46
CA ALA A 1095 19.61 -15.79 21.41
C ALA A 1095 18.81 -15.14 20.27
N MET A 1096 17.84 -14.27 20.60
CA MET A 1096 17.09 -13.50 19.59
C MET A 1096 18.00 -12.50 18.85
N MET A 1097 18.93 -11.82 19.52
CA MET A 1097 19.92 -10.94 18.88
C MET A 1097 20.87 -11.71 17.95
N ALA A 1098 21.36 -12.88 18.38
CA ALA A 1098 22.24 -13.72 17.58
C ALA A 1098 21.55 -14.22 16.29
N TYR A 1099 20.26 -14.55 16.36
CA TYR A 1099 19.43 -14.82 15.18
C TYR A 1099 19.22 -13.56 14.32
N GLY A 1100 19.05 -12.41 14.97
CA GLY A 1100 18.96 -11.08 14.37
C GLY A 1100 20.13 -10.69 13.48
N ASN A 1101 21.34 -11.17 13.77
CA ASN A 1101 22.56 -10.94 12.97
C ASN A 1101 22.52 -11.55 11.55
N ARG A 1102 21.49 -12.35 11.22
CA ARG A 1102 21.25 -12.89 9.87
C ARG A 1102 19.81 -12.72 9.40
N SER A 1103 18.85 -12.65 10.33
CA SER A 1103 17.42 -12.70 10.05
C SER A 1103 16.68 -11.68 10.93
N PRO A 1104 16.28 -10.50 10.37
CA PRO A 1104 15.71 -9.37 11.13
C PRO A 1104 14.57 -9.70 12.10
N ILE A 1105 13.83 -10.79 11.88
CA ILE A 1105 12.84 -11.31 12.84
C ILE A 1105 13.40 -11.46 14.26
N GLY A 1106 14.67 -11.85 14.43
CA GLY A 1106 15.34 -11.93 15.73
C GLY A 1106 15.36 -10.59 16.46
N THR A 1107 15.92 -9.58 15.82
CA THR A 1107 16.01 -8.19 16.33
C THR A 1107 14.63 -7.57 16.57
N ARG A 1108 13.61 -7.91 15.76
CA ARG A 1108 12.24 -7.40 15.95
C ARG A 1108 11.55 -7.99 17.17
N GLN A 1109 11.65 -9.30 17.41
CA GLN A 1109 11.07 -9.93 18.61
C GLN A 1109 11.81 -9.49 19.88
N GLU A 1110 13.11 -9.23 19.79
CA GLU A 1110 13.89 -8.65 20.87
C GLU A 1110 13.42 -7.24 21.23
N LYS A 1111 13.20 -6.36 20.24
CA LYS A 1111 12.64 -5.01 20.47
C LYS A 1111 11.22 -5.03 21.05
N LEU A 1112 10.40 -6.02 20.70
CA LEU A 1112 9.09 -6.21 21.35
C LEU A 1112 9.25 -6.60 22.83
N LEU A 1113 10.19 -7.48 23.15
CA LEU A 1113 10.50 -7.84 24.54
C LEU A 1113 11.01 -6.64 25.34
N GLN A 1114 11.90 -5.81 24.77
CA GLN A 1114 12.37 -4.57 25.40
C GLN A 1114 11.22 -3.66 25.85
N GLY A 1115 10.17 -3.53 25.02
CA GLY A 1115 8.98 -2.74 25.35
C GLY A 1115 8.25 -3.23 26.62
N ILE A 1116 8.12 -4.55 26.78
CA ILE A 1116 7.50 -5.16 27.97
C ILE A 1116 8.45 -5.06 29.18
N MET A 1117 9.77 -5.16 28.95
CA MET A 1117 10.79 -5.02 30.00
C MET A 1117 10.86 -3.62 30.63
N GLN A 1118 10.37 -2.57 29.97
CA GLN A 1118 10.45 -1.18 30.48
C GLN A 1118 9.88 -1.03 31.90
N GLU A 1119 8.81 -1.77 32.24
CA GLU A 1119 8.23 -1.71 33.57
C GLU A 1119 9.16 -2.29 34.64
N ILE A 1120 9.74 -3.48 34.42
CA ILE A 1120 10.66 -4.10 35.38
C ILE A 1120 12.01 -3.37 35.45
N ILE A 1121 12.48 -2.77 34.35
CA ILE A 1121 13.68 -1.91 34.33
C ILE A 1121 13.50 -0.67 35.23
N ARG A 1122 12.26 -0.16 35.37
CA ARG A 1122 11.95 0.98 36.24
C ARG A 1122 11.73 0.60 37.72
N LEU A 1123 11.50 -0.68 38.01
CA LEU A 1123 11.15 -1.17 39.35
C LEU A 1123 12.29 -1.96 40.03
N THR A 1124 13.24 -2.49 39.25
CA THR A 1124 14.40 -3.24 39.76
C THR A 1124 15.36 -2.36 40.56
N ASN A 1125 15.96 -2.95 41.61
CA ASN A 1125 17.05 -2.35 42.37
C ASN A 1125 18.43 -2.89 41.97
N GLN A 1126 18.51 -3.72 40.92
CA GLN A 1126 19.77 -4.30 40.44
C GLN A 1126 20.62 -3.23 39.75
N PRO A 1127 21.94 -3.13 40.04
CA PRO A 1127 22.84 -2.30 39.26
C PRO A 1127 23.01 -2.91 37.86
N GLU A 1128 22.70 -2.12 36.82
CA GLU A 1128 22.81 -2.50 35.40
C GLU A 1128 22.11 -3.83 35.03
N PRO A 1129 20.77 -3.93 35.12
CA PRO A 1129 20.02 -5.18 34.84
C PRO A 1129 20.20 -5.72 33.41
N LEU A 1130 20.68 -4.89 32.48
CA LEU A 1130 20.96 -5.25 31.09
C LEU A 1130 22.37 -5.82 30.86
N THR A 1131 23.31 -5.64 31.79
CA THR A 1131 24.73 -6.06 31.68
C THR A 1131 25.11 -7.21 32.63
N THR A 1132 24.19 -7.67 33.50
CA THR A 1132 24.42 -8.64 34.58
C THR A 1132 25.36 -9.78 34.18
N GLY A 1133 26.60 -9.72 34.68
CA GLY A 1133 27.70 -10.55 34.20
C GLY A 1133 27.62 -12.02 34.64
N VAL A 1134 26.93 -12.85 33.87
CA VAL A 1134 27.18 -14.30 33.87
C VAL A 1134 28.48 -14.55 33.08
N PRO A 1135 29.50 -15.23 33.64
CA PRO A 1135 30.84 -15.26 33.06
C PRO A 1135 30.95 -16.15 31.81
N LEU A 1136 31.02 -15.52 30.64
CA LEU A 1136 31.40 -16.15 29.36
C LEU A 1136 32.90 -16.48 29.32
N TYR A 1137 33.30 -17.63 29.85
CA TYR A 1137 34.63 -18.21 29.61
C TYR A 1137 34.59 -19.75 29.52
N PRO A 1138 35.49 -20.39 28.74
CA PRO A 1138 36.65 -19.81 28.08
C PRO A 1138 36.75 -20.07 26.56
N PHE A 1139 36.50 -19.04 25.74
CA PHE A 1139 37.19 -18.88 24.45
C PHE A 1139 37.52 -17.41 24.15
N SER A 1140 38.40 -16.84 24.97
CA SER A 1140 39.14 -15.65 24.57
C SER A 1140 40.39 -16.06 23.79
N HIS A 1141 40.43 -15.82 22.48
CA HIS A 1141 41.70 -15.57 21.79
C HIS A 1141 41.91 -14.07 21.66
N ALA A 1142 42.25 -13.45 22.80
CA ALA A 1142 42.66 -12.06 22.91
C ALA A 1142 44.19 -11.98 23.05
N SER A 1143 44.90 -12.20 21.95
CA SER A 1143 46.26 -11.73 21.68
C SER A 1143 46.38 -11.56 20.16
N LEU A 1144 47.16 -10.61 19.62
CA LEU A 1144 48.39 -10.01 20.12
C LEU A 1144 48.33 -8.47 20.20
N PHE A 1145 48.44 -7.91 21.42
CA PHE A 1145 49.02 -6.58 21.78
C PHE A 1145 48.46 -5.31 21.10
N SER A 1146 48.46 -4.10 21.69
CA SER A 1146 48.68 -3.59 23.05
C SER A 1146 47.86 -2.28 23.17
N LYS A 1147 47.68 -1.74 24.38
CA LYS A 1147 47.30 -0.33 24.53
C LYS A 1147 48.48 0.62 24.24
N GLU A 1148 48.10 1.84 23.88
CA GLU A 1148 48.88 3.10 23.89
C GLU A 1148 50.03 3.31 22.89
N ALA A 1149 49.82 4.28 21.99
CA ALA A 1149 50.86 5.05 21.30
C ALA A 1149 50.33 6.41 20.78
N THR A 1150 49.82 7.28 21.67
CA THR A 1150 49.58 8.69 21.31
C THR A 1150 50.90 9.45 21.26
N SER A 1151 51.43 9.67 20.05
CA SER A 1151 52.66 10.44 19.84
C SER A 1151 52.38 11.87 19.37
N GLN A 1152 52.33 12.82 20.30
CA GLN A 1152 52.78 14.18 20.04
C GLN A 1152 53.97 14.47 20.95
N ASN A 1153 55.02 15.09 20.38
CA ASN A 1153 56.17 15.55 21.15
C ASN A 1153 55.77 16.78 21.96
N GLU A 1154 55.96 16.75 23.28
CA GLU A 1154 56.64 17.84 23.97
C GLU A 1154 57.24 17.40 25.33
N SER A 1155 58.07 18.26 25.91
CA SER A 1155 59.12 17.87 26.87
C SER A 1155 58.75 18.07 28.36
N PRO A 1156 59.45 17.41 29.32
CA PRO A 1156 58.87 17.09 30.63
C PRO A 1156 59.20 18.06 31.78
N ARG A 1157 58.38 18.05 32.85
CA ARG A 1157 58.79 18.50 34.20
C ARG A 1157 58.00 17.87 35.37
N ARG A 1158 58.72 17.01 36.12
CA ARG A 1158 58.69 16.76 37.59
C ARG A 1158 57.37 16.73 38.39
N SER A 1159 57.19 15.60 39.09
CA SER A 1159 56.49 15.36 40.37
C SER A 1159 57.00 16.27 41.53
N PRO A 1160 56.39 16.33 42.76
CA PRO A 1160 55.65 15.24 43.44
C PRO A 1160 54.39 15.56 44.29
N ALA A 1161 53.70 14.46 44.66
CA ALA A 1161 52.92 14.15 45.88
C ALA A 1161 52.41 15.25 46.85
N CYS A 1162 51.12 15.14 47.23
CA CYS A 1162 50.73 14.70 48.58
C CYS A 1162 49.23 14.33 48.72
N ALA A 1163 48.93 13.55 49.77
CA ALA A 1163 47.61 13.36 50.40
C ALA A 1163 47.68 14.01 51.82
N PRO A 1164 46.63 14.03 52.69
CA PRO A 1164 45.33 13.36 52.59
C PRO A 1164 44.08 14.19 53.04
N SER A 1165 42.91 13.53 52.94
CA SER A 1165 41.73 13.64 53.81
C SER A 1165 41.18 15.02 54.26
N SER A 1166 39.93 15.30 53.87
CA SER A 1166 38.79 15.37 54.82
C SER A 1166 37.46 15.50 54.07
N SER A 1167 36.36 15.18 54.74
CA SER A 1167 34.99 15.33 54.22
C SER A 1167 34.22 16.35 55.06
N THR A 1168 33.36 17.16 54.45
CA THR A 1168 31.90 17.26 54.77
C THR A 1168 31.17 18.39 54.02
N ALA A 1169 29.89 18.11 53.76
CA ALA A 1169 28.74 19.03 53.71
C ALA A 1169 28.41 19.89 52.46
N GLN A 1170 27.09 19.94 52.23
CA GLN A 1170 26.28 20.80 51.35
C GLN A 1170 26.24 20.48 49.85
N ALA A 1171 25.05 20.74 49.27
CA ALA A 1171 24.59 20.44 47.92
C ALA A 1171 24.50 18.95 47.52
N GLN A 1172 23.30 18.38 47.68
CA GLN A 1172 22.63 17.46 46.75
C GLN A 1172 21.12 17.63 46.92
#